data_AF-A0A1C7EEU7-F1
#
_entry.id   AF-A0A1C7EEU7-F1
#
_cell.length_a   1.000
_cell.length_b   1.000
_cell.length_c   1.000
_cell.angle_alpha   90.00
_cell.angle_beta   90.00
_cell.angle_gamma   90.00
#
_symmetry.space_group_name_H-M   'P 1'
#
loop_
_entity.id
_entity.type
_entity.pdbx_description
1 polymer ?
#
loop_
_entity_poly.entity_id
_entity_poly.type
_entity_poly.pdbx_seq_one_letter_code
_entity_poly.pdbx_strand_id
1 'polypeptide(L)'
;MTNQPTISEYITTAFPTKQSVKILEYNAETSNLKKQLADAGYENYLGICTQQSGESRNPDLYYANEKTLTYKNNAEVLVINKADFLDLKNAFHSSADVIFFIPAKIVDRASFLPLWAYKLARKKKWDFRFENFTDHLGGTRTSIVFKRNHRKEKQARQYLSPELGLEKFFEILNQRQLDYVILRWFDELPFLELDEDVDLLIADEHIEKVRDLLNEKVGILPFDIYSVGGLMGSNFKNIAYYPPYIGEVILDQRQLWNNKYYVPSADHHLFSLMYHAVYHKGEKSGIPAKSGGVVKQIPQDHDYPGILKRLANETGHKLDEISLEYFHQFLEEKGWAPSTDTIRKLIGVSGNWLESIIKSSEHNFEKDGELMVFVVREWADERQLTNKMIDWFERNGLCLIRAIPLDEEQKRNATQNLRGGNWGQGPWPVSGGKPSTLLVMYDYHPKPLPAKMKKKYPHVSNQHYLLKEQLRSEINFALVNEQRANPLHSADDEIEALDYIAAVAPDLLPEVKDIVMAWDKAYRTEEKVIADVSEKKRRAKVEIIEYQGRKAVKKTYKAGKERFLEREKFVYGELSKECEYIPKLISSGENYIIVPYLKTNPITESWHIKKQILKRKHKQEIFRINEFFYNKGYALIDFHPGNILLTSEGLRLIDFEFLYQYEQLPPSVNDSFDLNGFPEDFAEDRPYGIFPKQRRNMWRKILY
;
A
#
# COMPACT_ATOMS: atom_id res chain seq x y z
N MET A 1 -35.85 -49.27 -13.17
CA MET A 1 -34.76 -48.60 -13.92
C MET A 1 -35.01 -47.11 -13.76
N THR A 2 -34.23 -46.43 -12.93
CA THR A 2 -34.30 -44.97 -12.81
C THR A 2 -33.77 -44.36 -14.10
N ASN A 3 -34.60 -43.60 -14.83
CA ASN A 3 -34.13 -42.81 -15.97
C ASN A 3 -32.97 -41.95 -15.49
N GLN A 4 -31.80 -42.15 -16.09
CA GLN A 4 -30.66 -41.29 -15.81
C GLN A 4 -30.92 -39.93 -16.47
N PRO A 5 -30.56 -38.82 -15.81
CA PRO A 5 -30.79 -37.50 -16.38
C PRO A 5 -29.90 -37.29 -17.61
N THR A 6 -30.34 -36.43 -18.51
CA THR A 6 -29.49 -35.82 -19.53
C THR A 6 -28.64 -34.70 -18.91
N ILE A 7 -27.59 -34.26 -19.61
CA ILE A 7 -26.75 -33.13 -19.15
C ILE A 7 -27.59 -31.85 -19.05
N SER A 8 -28.50 -31.62 -20.00
CA SER A 8 -29.42 -30.49 -19.99
C SER A 8 -30.33 -30.50 -18.77
N GLU A 9 -30.96 -31.63 -18.43
CA GLU A 9 -31.78 -31.79 -17.21
C GLU A 9 -30.97 -31.53 -15.92
N TYR A 10 -29.70 -31.93 -15.89
CA TYR A 10 -28.85 -31.63 -14.74
C TYR A 10 -28.58 -30.13 -14.63
N ILE A 11 -28.23 -29.47 -15.75
CA ILE A 11 -27.97 -28.02 -15.77
C ILE A 11 -29.23 -27.26 -15.35
N THR A 12 -30.40 -27.61 -15.88
CA THR A 12 -31.65 -26.94 -15.55
C THR A 12 -32.03 -27.13 -14.08
N THR A 13 -31.77 -28.31 -13.52
CA THR A 13 -31.95 -28.58 -12.09
C THR A 13 -30.95 -27.83 -11.21
N ALA A 14 -29.71 -27.65 -11.68
CA ALA A 14 -28.66 -26.93 -10.96
C ALA A 14 -28.85 -25.41 -10.98
N PHE A 15 -29.53 -24.88 -12.01
CA PHE A 15 -29.75 -23.44 -12.23
C PHE A 15 -31.22 -23.08 -12.51
N PRO A 16 -32.19 -23.49 -11.66
CA PRO A 16 -33.62 -23.44 -11.99
C PRO A 16 -34.16 -22.01 -12.15
N THR A 17 -33.50 -21.02 -11.55
CA THR A 17 -33.90 -19.60 -11.59
C THR A 17 -32.97 -18.73 -12.43
N LYS A 18 -32.00 -19.32 -13.16
CA LYS A 18 -30.96 -18.60 -13.89
C LYS A 18 -30.86 -19.10 -15.34
N GLN A 19 -31.89 -18.81 -16.12
CA GLN A 19 -31.96 -19.15 -17.55
C GLN A 19 -30.85 -18.49 -18.39
N SER A 20 -30.31 -17.36 -17.92
CA SER A 20 -29.20 -16.65 -18.58
C SER A 20 -27.81 -17.20 -18.24
N VAL A 21 -27.71 -18.36 -17.56
CA VAL A 21 -26.43 -18.98 -17.21
C VAL A 21 -25.58 -19.22 -18.45
N LYS A 22 -24.30 -18.82 -18.39
CA LYS A 22 -23.38 -18.93 -19.53
C LYS A 22 -22.84 -20.35 -19.67
N ILE A 23 -23.21 -21.04 -20.75
CA ILE A 23 -22.86 -22.43 -20.99
C ILE A 23 -21.92 -22.53 -22.18
N LEU A 24 -20.74 -23.14 -21.99
CA LEU A 24 -19.82 -23.47 -23.08
C LEU A 24 -19.65 -24.98 -23.20
N GLU A 25 -19.86 -25.52 -24.39
CA GLU A 25 -19.55 -26.91 -24.72
C GLU A 25 -18.30 -26.98 -25.60
N TYR A 26 -17.20 -27.50 -25.07
CA TYR A 26 -15.95 -27.72 -25.79
C TYR A 26 -15.91 -29.12 -26.41
N ASN A 27 -15.42 -29.22 -27.64
CA ASN A 27 -15.50 -30.42 -28.49
C ASN A 27 -16.94 -30.88 -28.75
N ALA A 28 -17.84 -29.95 -29.02
CA ALA A 28 -19.21 -30.21 -29.43
C ALA A 28 -19.25 -31.01 -30.74
N GLU A 29 -19.95 -32.15 -30.74
CA GLU A 29 -20.12 -32.99 -31.94
C GLU A 29 -21.40 -32.63 -32.72
N THR A 30 -22.42 -32.15 -32.00
CA THR A 30 -23.75 -31.86 -32.54
C THR A 30 -24.34 -30.63 -31.82
N SER A 31 -25.39 -30.02 -32.37
CA SER A 31 -26.13 -28.95 -31.68
C SER A 31 -27.26 -29.47 -30.77
N ASN A 32 -27.24 -30.76 -30.40
CA ASN A 32 -28.32 -31.36 -29.60
C ASN A 32 -28.42 -30.77 -28.19
N LEU A 33 -27.28 -30.56 -27.51
CA LEU A 33 -27.29 -29.96 -26.17
C LEU A 33 -27.82 -28.52 -26.22
N LYS A 34 -27.45 -27.72 -27.23
CA LYS A 34 -28.01 -26.39 -27.50
C LYS A 34 -29.52 -26.42 -27.60
N LYS A 35 -30.07 -27.33 -28.42
CA LYS A 35 -31.53 -27.47 -28.64
C LYS A 35 -32.26 -27.85 -27.37
N GLN A 36 -31.76 -28.86 -26.64
CA GLN A 36 -32.37 -29.29 -25.38
C GLN A 36 -32.37 -28.19 -24.31
N LEU A 37 -31.30 -27.40 -24.24
CA LEU A 37 -31.22 -26.26 -23.33
C LEU A 37 -32.17 -25.13 -23.76
N ALA A 38 -32.23 -24.81 -25.06
CA ALA A 38 -33.15 -23.83 -25.60
C ALA A 38 -34.62 -24.20 -25.36
N ASP A 39 -34.99 -25.48 -25.53
CA ASP A 39 -36.34 -25.99 -25.23
C ASP A 39 -36.73 -25.81 -23.75
N ALA A 40 -35.74 -25.74 -22.87
CA ALA A 40 -35.92 -25.46 -21.44
C ALA A 40 -35.74 -23.97 -21.07
N GLY A 41 -35.60 -23.07 -22.05
CA GLY A 41 -35.45 -21.63 -21.88
C GLY A 41 -34.02 -21.15 -21.60
N TYR A 42 -33.00 -21.98 -21.83
CA TYR A 42 -31.58 -21.64 -21.63
C TYR A 42 -30.93 -21.29 -22.97
N GLU A 43 -30.85 -19.99 -23.26
CA GLU A 43 -30.42 -19.50 -24.59
C GLU A 43 -28.93 -19.11 -24.66
N ASN A 44 -28.26 -18.93 -23.50
CA ASN A 44 -26.88 -18.44 -23.43
C ASN A 44 -25.85 -19.57 -23.59
N TYR A 45 -25.77 -20.11 -24.80
CA TYR A 45 -25.01 -21.32 -25.12
C TYR A 45 -24.03 -21.11 -26.27
N LEU A 46 -22.80 -21.63 -26.14
CA LEU A 46 -21.81 -21.68 -27.22
C LEU A 46 -21.18 -23.07 -27.30
N GLY A 47 -21.40 -23.76 -28.42
CA GLY A 47 -20.75 -25.04 -28.72
C GLY A 47 -19.53 -24.85 -29.62
N ILE A 48 -18.36 -25.30 -29.18
CA ILE A 48 -17.09 -25.24 -29.89
C ILE A 48 -16.78 -26.60 -30.52
N CYS A 49 -16.70 -26.66 -31.85
CA CYS A 49 -16.25 -27.85 -32.60
C CYS A 49 -14.77 -27.69 -33.02
N THR A 50 -13.93 -28.66 -32.64
CA THR A 50 -12.48 -28.65 -32.88
C THR A 50 -12.05 -29.53 -34.06
N GLN A 51 -12.96 -30.31 -34.66
CA GLN A 51 -12.64 -31.20 -35.78
C GLN A 51 -12.51 -30.41 -37.10
N GLN A 52 -11.46 -30.68 -37.89
CA GLN A 52 -11.28 -30.09 -39.21
C GLN A 52 -12.36 -30.59 -40.19
N SER A 53 -12.96 -29.63 -40.92
CA SER A 53 -14.15 -29.84 -41.74
C SER A 53 -13.88 -30.72 -42.97
N GLY A 54 -14.29 -31.99 -42.92
CA GLY A 54 -14.47 -32.86 -44.08
C GLY A 54 -15.91 -32.92 -44.60
N GLU A 55 -16.91 -32.61 -43.78
CA GLU A 55 -18.34 -32.69 -44.11
C GLU A 55 -19.12 -31.49 -43.51
N SER A 56 -20.25 -31.13 -44.15
CA SER A 56 -21.28 -30.16 -43.75
C SER A 56 -21.12 -29.53 -42.36
N ARG A 57 -20.63 -28.28 -42.30
CA ARG A 57 -20.57 -27.52 -41.04
C ARG A 57 -21.96 -27.34 -40.45
N ASN A 58 -22.13 -27.68 -39.18
CA ASN A 58 -23.35 -27.37 -38.43
C ASN A 58 -23.35 -25.86 -38.12
N PRO A 59 -24.30 -25.07 -38.65
CA PRO A 59 -24.34 -23.63 -38.46
C PRO A 59 -24.56 -23.20 -37.00
N ASP A 60 -24.99 -24.12 -36.13
CA ASP A 60 -25.21 -23.86 -34.70
C ASP A 60 -23.94 -23.94 -33.84
N LEU A 61 -22.81 -24.40 -34.41
CA LEU A 61 -21.55 -24.58 -33.69
C LEU A 61 -20.48 -23.60 -34.19
N TYR A 62 -19.63 -23.16 -33.28
CA TYR A 62 -18.47 -22.34 -33.57
C TYR A 62 -17.24 -23.23 -33.80
N TYR A 63 -16.54 -23.04 -34.91
CA TYR A 63 -15.40 -23.88 -35.28
C TYR A 63 -14.09 -23.20 -34.92
N ALA A 64 -13.36 -23.79 -33.96
CA ALA A 64 -12.03 -23.32 -33.55
C ALA A 64 -11.21 -24.48 -33.02
N ASN A 65 -9.93 -24.54 -33.39
CA ASN A 65 -9.02 -25.62 -32.98
C ASN A 65 -8.01 -25.11 -31.94
N GLU A 66 -8.51 -24.60 -30.82
CA GLU A 66 -7.70 -24.00 -29.76
C GLU A 66 -7.98 -24.61 -28.39
N LYS A 67 -6.97 -25.27 -27.80
CA LYS A 67 -7.08 -25.85 -26.45
C LYS A 67 -7.25 -24.80 -25.34
N THR A 68 -6.85 -23.56 -25.61
CA THR A 68 -6.96 -22.42 -24.69
C THR A 68 -8.41 -22.10 -24.32
N LEU A 69 -9.37 -22.44 -25.18
CA LEU A 69 -10.80 -22.19 -24.99
C LEU A 69 -11.41 -22.90 -23.79
N THR A 70 -10.75 -23.95 -23.27
CA THR A 70 -11.14 -24.60 -22.01
C THR A 70 -11.01 -23.68 -20.79
N TYR A 71 -10.21 -22.59 -20.88
CA TYR A 71 -9.99 -21.65 -19.78
C TYR A 71 -10.04 -20.17 -20.16
N LYS A 72 -9.80 -19.81 -21.42
CA LYS A 72 -9.99 -18.47 -21.98
C LYS A 72 -11.47 -18.26 -22.35
N ASN A 73 -12.34 -18.23 -21.34
CA ASN A 73 -13.77 -17.98 -21.51
C ASN A 73 -14.41 -17.42 -20.22
N ASN A 74 -15.63 -16.88 -20.35
CA ASN A 74 -16.45 -16.39 -19.22
C ASN A 74 -17.60 -17.35 -18.82
N ALA A 75 -17.53 -18.63 -19.20
CA ALA A 75 -18.59 -19.59 -18.94
C ALA A 75 -18.76 -19.87 -17.44
N GLU A 76 -20.00 -20.07 -17.02
CA GLU A 76 -20.38 -20.48 -15.66
C GLU A 76 -20.55 -22.00 -15.59
N VAL A 77 -20.96 -22.61 -16.70
CA VAL A 77 -21.00 -24.04 -16.91
C VAL A 77 -20.11 -24.39 -18.09
N LEU A 78 -19.18 -25.32 -17.87
CA LEU A 78 -18.28 -25.81 -18.91
C LEU A 78 -18.48 -27.30 -19.12
N VAL A 79 -18.90 -27.70 -20.32
CA VAL A 79 -18.99 -29.10 -20.73
C VAL A 79 -17.79 -29.40 -21.62
N ILE A 80 -16.91 -30.31 -21.22
CA ILE A 80 -15.72 -30.68 -22.01
C ILE A 80 -15.83 -32.13 -22.49
N ASN A 81 -16.15 -32.30 -23.77
CA ASN A 81 -16.31 -33.59 -24.43
C ASN A 81 -14.98 -34.15 -24.92
N LYS A 82 -14.79 -35.47 -24.87
CA LYS A 82 -13.61 -36.18 -25.41
C LYS A 82 -12.29 -35.49 -25.04
N ALA A 83 -12.21 -34.96 -23.82
CA ALA A 83 -11.12 -34.11 -23.38
C ALA A 83 -10.02 -34.93 -22.72
N ASP A 84 -8.78 -34.44 -22.79
CA ASP A 84 -7.64 -35.04 -22.10
C ASP A 84 -7.44 -34.42 -20.70
N PHE A 85 -6.44 -34.91 -19.96
CA PHE A 85 -6.12 -34.40 -18.64
C PHE A 85 -5.67 -32.92 -18.65
N LEU A 86 -4.99 -32.47 -19.71
CA LEU A 86 -4.51 -31.10 -19.83
C LEU A 86 -5.67 -30.13 -20.02
N ASP A 87 -6.67 -30.51 -20.80
CA ASP A 87 -7.92 -29.77 -20.97
C ASP A 87 -8.64 -29.58 -19.62
N LEU A 88 -8.76 -30.67 -18.83
CA LEU A 88 -9.34 -30.59 -17.47
C LEU A 88 -8.49 -29.71 -16.54
N LYS A 89 -7.17 -29.85 -16.59
CA LYS A 89 -6.24 -29.02 -15.80
C LYS A 89 -6.46 -27.54 -16.10
N ASN A 90 -6.57 -27.19 -17.37
CA ASN A 90 -6.84 -25.84 -17.83
C ASN A 90 -8.23 -25.36 -17.39
N ALA A 91 -9.26 -26.20 -17.54
CA ALA A 91 -10.63 -25.89 -17.14
C ALA A 91 -10.77 -25.42 -15.68
N PHE A 92 -9.95 -25.92 -14.74
CA PHE A 92 -9.93 -25.44 -13.35
C PHE A 92 -9.45 -23.99 -13.18
N HIS A 93 -8.86 -23.39 -14.22
CA HIS A 93 -8.47 -21.97 -14.27
C HIS A 93 -9.55 -21.08 -14.92
N SER A 94 -10.57 -21.67 -15.55
CA SER A 94 -11.71 -20.96 -16.13
C SER A 94 -12.56 -20.22 -15.08
N SER A 95 -13.60 -19.54 -15.54
CA SER A 95 -14.60 -18.89 -14.70
C SER A 95 -15.74 -19.83 -14.27
N ALA A 96 -15.76 -21.08 -14.74
CA ALA A 96 -16.85 -22.00 -14.50
C ALA A 96 -17.02 -22.36 -13.02
N ASP A 97 -18.27 -22.40 -12.58
CA ASP A 97 -18.69 -22.92 -11.28
C ASP A 97 -18.97 -24.42 -11.35
N VAL A 98 -19.37 -24.91 -12.53
CA VAL A 98 -19.62 -26.33 -12.80
C VAL A 98 -18.84 -26.76 -14.05
N ILE A 99 -18.09 -27.86 -13.94
CA ILE A 99 -17.36 -28.46 -15.07
C ILE A 99 -17.81 -29.90 -15.24
N PHE A 100 -18.32 -30.26 -16.42
CA PHE A 100 -18.62 -31.62 -16.83
C PHE A 100 -17.45 -32.17 -17.63
N PHE A 101 -16.68 -33.08 -17.04
CA PHE A 101 -15.57 -33.74 -17.71
C PHE A 101 -16.01 -35.08 -18.30
N ILE A 102 -15.92 -35.20 -19.62
CA ILE A 102 -16.24 -36.43 -20.35
C ILE A 102 -14.95 -36.91 -21.02
N PRO A 103 -14.22 -37.86 -20.40
CA PRO A 103 -12.89 -38.24 -20.84
C PRO A 103 -12.90 -38.97 -22.18
N ALA A 104 -11.84 -38.78 -22.98
CA ALA A 104 -11.65 -39.52 -24.22
C ALA A 104 -11.34 -41.02 -24.00
N LYS A 105 -10.59 -41.35 -22.94
CA LYS A 105 -10.18 -42.73 -22.61
C LYS A 105 -10.53 -43.10 -21.17
N ILE A 106 -10.74 -44.40 -20.92
CA ILE A 106 -11.03 -44.94 -19.58
C ILE A 106 -9.90 -44.62 -18.58
N VAL A 107 -8.64 -44.62 -19.04
CA VAL A 107 -7.46 -44.32 -18.20
C VAL A 107 -7.49 -42.87 -17.67
N ASP A 108 -8.08 -41.94 -18.41
CA ASP A 108 -8.20 -40.53 -17.99
C ASP A 108 -9.17 -40.33 -16.81
N ARG A 109 -9.95 -41.37 -16.46
CA ARG A 109 -10.84 -41.35 -15.30
C ARG A 109 -10.10 -41.37 -13.97
N ALA A 110 -8.84 -41.82 -13.90
CA ALA A 110 -8.06 -41.82 -12.65
C ALA A 110 -7.10 -40.61 -12.55
N SER A 111 -6.79 -39.97 -13.68
CA SER A 111 -5.80 -38.89 -13.81
C SER A 111 -6.19 -37.60 -13.08
N PHE A 112 -7.46 -37.41 -12.73
CA PHE A 112 -7.91 -36.20 -12.04
C PHE A 112 -7.61 -36.20 -10.52
N LEU A 113 -7.42 -37.38 -9.90
CA LEU A 113 -7.24 -37.51 -8.45
C LEU A 113 -6.01 -36.75 -7.90
N PRO A 114 -4.82 -36.81 -8.54
CA PRO A 114 -3.66 -36.01 -8.12
C PRO A 114 -3.90 -34.51 -8.23
N LEU A 115 -4.61 -34.06 -9.27
CA LEU A 115 -4.91 -32.66 -9.51
C LEU A 115 -5.91 -32.12 -8.48
N TRP A 116 -6.93 -32.92 -8.14
CA TRP A 116 -7.89 -32.60 -7.10
C TRP A 116 -7.22 -32.52 -5.72
N ALA A 117 -6.39 -33.52 -5.37
CA ALA A 117 -5.60 -33.50 -4.14
C ALA A 117 -4.70 -32.26 -4.04
N TYR A 118 -4.05 -31.87 -5.15
CA TYR A 118 -3.25 -30.66 -5.24
C TYR A 118 -4.06 -29.37 -5.00
N LYS A 119 -5.26 -29.26 -5.58
CA LYS A 119 -6.13 -28.08 -5.40
C LYS A 119 -6.71 -28.01 -3.98
N LEU A 120 -7.05 -29.15 -3.38
CA LEU A 120 -7.43 -29.25 -1.97
C LEU A 120 -6.32 -28.77 -1.03
N ALA A 121 -5.08 -29.21 -1.25
CA ALA A 121 -3.92 -28.77 -0.47
C ALA A 121 -3.71 -27.24 -0.54
N ARG A 122 -4.08 -26.61 -1.66
CA ARG A 122 -4.06 -25.15 -1.85
C ARG A 122 -5.32 -24.43 -1.36
N LYS A 123 -6.20 -25.10 -0.61
CA LYS A 123 -7.48 -24.57 -0.08
C LYS A 123 -8.46 -24.05 -1.15
N LYS A 124 -8.24 -24.35 -2.44
CA LYS A 124 -9.20 -24.05 -3.51
C LYS A 124 -10.17 -25.22 -3.61
N LYS A 125 -11.19 -25.21 -2.75
CA LYS A 125 -12.16 -26.32 -2.60
C LYS A 125 -12.99 -26.50 -3.87
N TRP A 126 -12.86 -27.68 -4.45
CA TRP A 126 -13.70 -28.21 -5.54
C TRP A 126 -14.28 -29.54 -5.05
N ASP A 127 -15.59 -29.71 -5.21
CA ASP A 127 -16.23 -31.01 -5.02
C ASP A 127 -16.29 -31.74 -6.37
N PHE A 128 -16.34 -33.07 -6.35
CA PHE A 128 -16.55 -33.86 -7.55
C PHE A 128 -17.48 -35.05 -7.30
N ARG A 129 -18.20 -35.47 -8.33
CA ARG A 129 -19.04 -36.69 -8.33
C ARG A 129 -18.97 -37.37 -9.69
N PHE A 130 -19.16 -38.68 -9.69
CA PHE A 130 -19.39 -39.44 -10.92
C PHE A 130 -20.89 -39.46 -11.18
N GLU A 131 -21.29 -38.99 -12.35
CA GLU A 131 -22.68 -38.99 -12.79
C GLU A 131 -22.76 -39.73 -14.12
N ASN A 132 -23.83 -40.49 -14.33
CA ASN A 132 -24.10 -41.12 -15.61
C ASN A 132 -25.22 -40.35 -16.30
N PHE A 133 -24.96 -39.95 -17.54
CA PHE A 133 -25.88 -39.17 -18.35
C PHE A 133 -26.35 -39.99 -19.55
N THR A 134 -27.63 -39.88 -19.90
CA THR A 134 -28.17 -40.43 -21.14
C THR A 134 -27.87 -39.50 -22.31
N ASP A 135 -27.30 -40.03 -23.40
CA ASP A 135 -27.08 -39.29 -24.63
C ASP A 135 -28.30 -39.33 -25.57
N HIS A 136 -28.25 -38.56 -26.65
CA HIS A 136 -29.36 -38.43 -27.60
C HIS A 136 -29.68 -39.71 -28.38
N LEU A 137 -28.80 -40.72 -28.35
CA LEU A 137 -29.02 -42.04 -28.96
C LEU A 137 -29.50 -43.08 -27.93
N GLY A 138 -29.77 -42.65 -26.69
CA GLY A 138 -30.14 -43.55 -25.58
C GLY A 138 -28.96 -44.28 -24.94
N GLY A 139 -27.72 -43.96 -25.33
CA GLY A 139 -26.51 -44.48 -24.72
C GLY A 139 -26.24 -43.85 -23.35
N THR A 140 -25.54 -44.56 -22.47
CA THR A 140 -25.13 -44.02 -21.16
C THR A 140 -23.66 -43.60 -21.21
N ARG A 141 -23.36 -42.36 -20.79
CA ARG A 141 -21.99 -41.83 -20.67
C ARG A 141 -21.70 -41.43 -19.23
N THR A 142 -20.64 -41.97 -18.64
CA THR A 142 -20.15 -41.53 -17.33
C THR A 142 -19.35 -40.24 -17.48
N SER A 143 -19.73 -39.21 -16.73
CA SER A 143 -19.02 -37.95 -16.62
C SER A 143 -18.59 -37.70 -15.17
N ILE A 144 -17.54 -36.89 -15.01
CA ILE A 144 -17.11 -36.39 -13.71
C ILE A 144 -17.56 -34.93 -13.61
N VAL A 145 -18.43 -34.64 -12.66
CA VAL A 145 -18.96 -33.30 -12.44
C VAL A 145 -18.18 -32.65 -11.31
N PHE A 146 -17.52 -31.53 -11.60
CA PHE A 146 -16.81 -30.72 -10.61
C PHE A 146 -17.63 -29.47 -10.26
N LYS A 147 -17.72 -29.16 -8.97
CA LYS A 147 -18.40 -27.95 -8.46
C LYS A 147 -17.46 -27.08 -7.64
N ARG A 148 -17.44 -25.79 -7.94
CA ARG A 148 -16.63 -24.79 -7.25
C ARG A 148 -17.30 -24.35 -5.95
N ASN A 149 -16.55 -24.40 -4.84
CA ASN A 149 -17.02 -23.96 -3.51
C ASN A 149 -16.32 -22.68 -3.01
N HIS A 150 -15.86 -21.83 -3.93
CA HIS A 150 -15.21 -20.56 -3.61
C HIS A 150 -15.54 -19.52 -4.66
N ARG A 151 -15.61 -18.25 -4.25
CA ARG A 151 -15.86 -17.13 -5.17
C ARG A 151 -14.58 -16.79 -5.92
N LYS A 152 -14.69 -16.56 -7.23
CA LYS A 152 -13.59 -16.03 -8.06
C LYS A 152 -13.57 -14.50 -7.92
N GLU A 153 -12.38 -13.93 -7.73
CA GLU A 153 -12.18 -12.48 -7.70
C GLU A 153 -12.38 -11.88 -9.11
N LYS A 154 -12.85 -10.64 -9.19
CA LYS A 154 -12.91 -9.90 -10.46
C LYS A 154 -11.50 -9.71 -11.02
N GLN A 155 -11.31 -9.86 -12.33
CA GLN A 155 -10.02 -9.71 -13.01
C GLN A 155 -10.18 -8.82 -14.24
N ALA A 156 -9.07 -8.21 -14.69
CA ALA A 156 -9.03 -7.38 -15.90
C ALA A 156 -9.42 -8.17 -17.16
N ARG A 157 -9.06 -9.46 -17.23
CA ARG A 157 -9.43 -10.33 -18.35
C ARG A 157 -10.93 -10.58 -18.41
N GLN A 158 -11.54 -10.25 -19.55
CA GLN A 158 -12.93 -10.47 -19.94
C GLN A 158 -12.98 -11.18 -21.29
N TYR A 159 -14.17 -11.62 -21.72
CA TYR A 159 -14.31 -12.38 -22.96
C TYR A 159 -15.56 -11.98 -23.73
N LEU A 160 -15.40 -11.48 -24.95
CA LEU A 160 -16.48 -11.12 -25.86
C LEU A 160 -17.08 -12.37 -26.53
N SER A 161 -18.40 -12.35 -26.71
CA SER A 161 -19.12 -13.39 -27.45
C SER A 161 -18.88 -13.28 -28.96
N PRO A 162 -18.53 -14.38 -29.65
CA PRO A 162 -18.46 -14.40 -31.11
C PRO A 162 -19.79 -14.04 -31.78
N GLU A 163 -20.92 -14.27 -31.10
CA GLU A 163 -22.25 -13.91 -31.62
C GLU A 163 -22.47 -12.40 -31.69
N LEU A 164 -21.91 -11.63 -30.73
CA LEU A 164 -21.96 -10.17 -30.78
C LEU A 164 -20.99 -9.68 -31.86
N GLY A 165 -19.78 -10.22 -31.87
CA GLY A 165 -18.74 -9.82 -32.82
C GLY A 165 -18.07 -8.50 -32.45
N LEU A 166 -16.83 -8.33 -32.92
CA LEU A 166 -15.97 -7.20 -32.55
C LEU A 166 -16.51 -5.85 -33.04
N GLU A 167 -16.95 -5.80 -34.31
CA GLU A 167 -17.48 -4.56 -34.91
C GLU A 167 -18.72 -4.07 -34.18
N LYS A 168 -19.67 -4.98 -33.92
CA LYS A 168 -20.92 -4.61 -33.24
C LYS A 168 -20.68 -4.16 -31.81
N PHE A 169 -19.72 -4.79 -31.12
CA PHE A 169 -19.33 -4.38 -29.78
C PHE A 169 -18.89 -2.91 -29.75
N PHE A 170 -17.99 -2.50 -30.64
CA PHE A 170 -17.52 -1.11 -30.71
C PHE A 170 -18.58 -0.13 -31.22
N GLU A 171 -19.44 -0.55 -32.15
CA GLU A 171 -20.63 0.25 -32.52
C GLU A 171 -21.49 0.59 -31.29
N ILE A 172 -21.74 -0.39 -30.42
CA ILE A 172 -22.52 -0.19 -29.20
C ILE A 172 -21.80 0.76 -28.23
N LEU A 173 -20.49 0.64 -28.06
CA LEU A 173 -19.72 1.56 -27.21
C LEU A 173 -19.83 3.00 -27.72
N ASN A 174 -19.66 3.20 -29.04
CA ASN A 174 -19.77 4.51 -29.68
C ASN A 174 -21.18 5.09 -29.56
N GLN A 175 -22.22 4.29 -29.82
CA GLN A 175 -23.62 4.71 -29.70
C GLN A 175 -23.99 5.10 -28.28
N ARG A 176 -23.42 4.42 -27.28
CA ARG A 176 -23.61 4.72 -25.86
C ARG A 176 -22.69 5.83 -25.33
N GLN A 177 -21.85 6.41 -26.19
CA GLN A 177 -20.88 7.44 -25.84
C GLN A 177 -19.99 7.04 -24.64
N LEU A 178 -19.51 5.80 -24.65
CA LEU A 178 -18.61 5.32 -23.60
C LEU A 178 -17.18 5.75 -23.93
N ASP A 179 -16.47 6.29 -22.95
CA ASP A 179 -15.07 6.69 -23.09
C ASP A 179 -14.16 5.47 -22.96
N TYR A 180 -13.63 5.02 -24.09
CA TYR A 180 -12.68 3.92 -24.19
C TYR A 180 -11.64 4.19 -25.27
N VAL A 181 -10.51 3.50 -25.19
CA VAL A 181 -9.44 3.47 -26.18
C VAL A 181 -8.86 2.06 -26.30
N ILE A 182 -8.66 1.57 -27.53
CA ILE A 182 -7.87 0.36 -27.80
C ILE A 182 -6.38 0.73 -27.77
N LEU A 183 -5.63 0.21 -26.81
CA LEU A 183 -4.28 0.72 -26.49
C LEU A 183 -3.22 0.41 -27.55
N ARG A 184 -3.31 -0.75 -28.20
CA ARG A 184 -2.29 -1.26 -29.13
C ARG A 184 -2.88 -2.34 -30.04
N TRP A 185 -2.16 -2.67 -31.12
CA TRP A 185 -2.51 -3.71 -32.10
C TRP A 185 -3.87 -3.52 -32.77
N PHE A 186 -4.40 -2.30 -32.74
CA PHE A 186 -5.70 -1.94 -33.29
C PHE A 186 -5.71 -1.96 -34.82
N ASP A 187 -4.53 -1.95 -35.45
CA ASP A 187 -4.30 -2.07 -36.88
C ASP A 187 -4.38 -3.51 -37.40
N GLU A 188 -4.31 -4.50 -36.50
CA GLU A 188 -4.40 -5.93 -36.81
C GLU A 188 -5.81 -6.50 -36.55
N LEU A 189 -6.75 -5.67 -36.10
CA LEU A 189 -8.11 -6.10 -35.79
C LEU A 189 -8.97 -6.34 -37.05
N PRO A 190 -9.76 -7.43 -37.10
CA PRO A 190 -9.82 -8.52 -36.12
C PRO A 190 -8.63 -9.49 -36.25
N PHE A 191 -8.10 -9.95 -35.12
CA PHE A 191 -7.01 -10.93 -35.10
C PHE A 191 -7.38 -12.24 -35.80
N LEU A 192 -6.39 -12.89 -36.41
CA LEU A 192 -6.55 -14.19 -37.09
C LEU A 192 -6.65 -15.36 -36.11
N GLU A 193 -5.98 -15.25 -34.96
CA GLU A 193 -5.94 -16.26 -33.89
C GLU A 193 -6.60 -15.73 -32.61
N LEU A 194 -7.23 -16.59 -31.79
CA LEU A 194 -7.91 -16.17 -30.55
C LEU A 194 -6.95 -16.05 -29.35
N ASP A 195 -5.65 -16.12 -29.60
CA ASP A 195 -4.64 -16.06 -28.55
C ASP A 195 -4.26 -14.63 -28.17
N GLU A 196 -4.31 -13.69 -29.13
CA GLU A 196 -4.17 -12.25 -28.96
C GLU A 196 -5.39 -11.61 -28.30
N ASP A 197 -5.14 -10.61 -27.47
CA ASP A 197 -6.14 -9.90 -26.69
C ASP A 197 -6.29 -8.44 -27.07
N VAL A 198 -7.52 -7.95 -26.92
CA VAL A 198 -7.82 -6.53 -27.11
C VAL A 198 -7.65 -5.81 -25.77
N ASP A 199 -6.63 -4.96 -25.67
CA ASP A 199 -6.38 -4.13 -24.50
C ASP A 199 -7.16 -2.83 -24.55
N LEU A 200 -8.06 -2.62 -23.59
CA LEU A 200 -8.86 -1.40 -23.47
C LEU A 200 -8.46 -0.60 -22.24
N LEU A 201 -8.31 0.71 -22.44
CA LEU A 201 -8.39 1.70 -21.37
C LEU A 201 -9.77 2.34 -21.38
N ILE A 202 -10.42 2.44 -20.22
CA ILE A 202 -11.82 2.87 -20.08
C ILE A 202 -11.93 3.86 -18.91
N ALA A 203 -12.78 4.88 -19.04
CA ALA A 203 -13.08 5.78 -17.93
C ALA A 203 -13.69 5.02 -16.73
N ASP A 204 -13.39 5.47 -15.50
CA ASP A 204 -13.79 4.78 -14.28
C ASP A 204 -15.32 4.63 -14.15
N GLU A 205 -16.09 5.63 -14.57
CA GLU A 205 -17.56 5.65 -14.61
C GLU A 205 -18.18 4.71 -15.65
N HIS A 206 -17.38 4.25 -16.63
CA HIS A 206 -17.84 3.44 -17.76
C HIS A 206 -17.41 1.97 -17.66
N ILE A 207 -16.48 1.63 -16.76
CA ILE A 207 -15.90 0.28 -16.66
C ILE A 207 -16.93 -0.81 -16.43
N GLU A 208 -17.93 -0.61 -15.56
CA GLU A 208 -18.95 -1.62 -15.29
C GLU A 208 -19.89 -1.78 -16.48
N LYS A 209 -20.24 -0.68 -17.18
CA LYS A 209 -21.08 -0.75 -18.40
C LYS A 209 -20.41 -1.57 -19.51
N VAL A 210 -19.10 -1.38 -19.71
CA VAL A 210 -18.33 -2.16 -20.70
C VAL A 210 -18.19 -3.61 -20.25
N ARG A 211 -17.94 -3.85 -18.95
CA ARG A 211 -17.85 -5.19 -18.39
C ARG A 211 -19.15 -5.97 -18.52
N ASP A 212 -20.29 -5.33 -18.30
CA ASP A 212 -21.62 -5.95 -18.44
C ASP A 212 -21.85 -6.37 -19.90
N LEU A 213 -21.49 -5.52 -20.87
CA LEU A 213 -21.59 -5.85 -22.29
C LEU A 213 -20.69 -7.04 -22.68
N LEU A 214 -19.45 -7.08 -22.19
CA LEU A 214 -18.54 -8.21 -22.40
C LEU A 214 -19.03 -9.50 -21.71
N ASN A 215 -19.85 -9.38 -20.65
CA ASN A 215 -20.32 -10.54 -19.88
C ASN A 215 -21.76 -10.96 -20.14
N GLU A 216 -22.47 -10.28 -21.03
CA GLU A 216 -23.87 -10.55 -21.38
C GLU A 216 -24.06 -11.98 -21.90
N LYS A 217 -23.20 -12.40 -22.83
CA LYS A 217 -23.20 -13.74 -23.42
C LYS A 217 -21.91 -14.51 -23.12
N VAL A 218 -21.98 -15.82 -23.28
CA VAL A 218 -20.79 -16.67 -23.25
C VAL A 218 -19.82 -16.24 -24.35
N GLY A 219 -18.57 -16.00 -23.96
CA GLY A 219 -17.54 -15.41 -24.78
C GLY A 219 -16.20 -16.11 -24.67
N ILE A 220 -15.43 -15.98 -25.74
CA ILE A 220 -14.12 -16.62 -25.94
C ILE A 220 -13.07 -15.66 -26.49
N LEU A 221 -13.47 -14.52 -27.06
CA LEU A 221 -12.55 -13.50 -27.59
C LEU A 221 -11.99 -12.69 -26.42
N PRO A 222 -10.68 -12.77 -26.11
CA PRO A 222 -10.14 -12.19 -24.89
C PRO A 222 -10.00 -10.66 -24.98
N PHE A 223 -10.39 -9.98 -23.90
CA PHE A 223 -10.19 -8.55 -23.69
C PHE A 223 -9.49 -8.33 -22.35
N ASP A 224 -8.48 -7.48 -22.30
CA ASP A 224 -7.98 -6.94 -21.05
C ASP A 224 -8.53 -5.54 -20.86
N ILE A 225 -9.37 -5.35 -19.82
CA ILE A 225 -9.95 -4.05 -19.50
C ILE A 225 -9.24 -3.39 -18.33
N TYR A 226 -8.78 -2.16 -18.55
CA TYR A 226 -8.13 -1.33 -17.55
C TYR A 226 -8.95 -0.06 -17.34
N SER A 227 -9.11 0.35 -16.09
CA SER A 227 -9.73 1.62 -15.77
C SER A 227 -8.67 2.65 -15.41
N VAL A 228 -8.95 3.93 -15.64
CA VAL A 228 -8.05 5.05 -15.36
C VAL A 228 -7.52 5.00 -13.92
N GLY A 229 -8.39 4.82 -12.92
CA GLY A 229 -8.00 4.79 -11.51
C GLY A 229 -7.51 3.43 -11.00
N GLY A 230 -7.46 2.39 -11.85
CA GLY A 230 -7.10 1.04 -11.43
C GLY A 230 -8.11 0.41 -10.47
N LEU A 231 -9.41 0.47 -10.81
CA LEU A 231 -10.50 -0.09 -10.02
C LEU A 231 -10.39 -1.63 -9.87
N MET A 232 -11.14 -2.19 -8.93
CA MET A 232 -11.09 -3.63 -8.64
C MET A 232 -11.52 -4.45 -9.87
N GLY A 233 -10.65 -5.34 -10.32
CA GLY A 233 -10.89 -6.14 -11.52
C GLY A 233 -10.67 -5.38 -12.84
N SER A 234 -9.98 -4.24 -12.80
CA SER A 234 -9.50 -3.48 -13.97
C SER A 234 -8.15 -2.81 -13.68
N ASN A 235 -7.36 -3.39 -12.77
CA ASN A 235 -6.03 -2.94 -12.40
C ASN A 235 -4.96 -3.88 -12.94
N PHE A 236 -3.74 -3.35 -13.08
CA PHE A 236 -2.54 -4.11 -13.38
C PHE A 236 -1.78 -4.36 -12.08
N LYS A 237 -1.72 -5.60 -11.59
CA LYS A 237 -0.95 -5.94 -10.38
C LYS A 237 -1.25 -5.06 -9.15
N ASN A 238 -2.51 -4.66 -8.97
CA ASN A 238 -3.01 -3.75 -7.92
C ASN A 238 -2.64 -2.27 -8.07
N ILE A 239 -2.20 -1.84 -9.25
CA ILE A 239 -2.05 -0.42 -9.62
C ILE A 239 -2.85 -0.09 -10.89
N ALA A 240 -3.08 1.20 -11.12
CA ALA A 240 -3.58 1.65 -12.43
C ALA A 240 -2.59 1.25 -13.53
N TYR A 241 -3.12 1.01 -14.74
CA TYR A 241 -2.28 0.56 -15.86
C TYR A 241 -1.31 1.64 -16.31
N TYR A 242 -1.79 2.87 -16.39
CA TYR A 242 -0.98 4.08 -16.48
C TYR A 242 -1.22 4.93 -15.23
N PRO A 243 -0.31 5.85 -14.86
CA PRO A 243 -0.66 6.96 -13.98
C PRO A 243 -1.99 7.59 -14.42
N PRO A 244 -2.95 7.86 -13.51
CA PRO A 244 -4.30 8.26 -13.89
C PRO A 244 -4.36 9.46 -14.85
N TYR A 245 -3.51 10.47 -14.64
CA TYR A 245 -3.44 11.64 -15.52
C TYR A 245 -3.05 11.28 -16.97
N ILE A 246 -2.16 10.31 -17.15
CA ILE A 246 -1.81 9.79 -18.48
C ILE A 246 -3.02 9.06 -19.07
N GLY A 247 -3.71 8.26 -18.26
CA GLY A 247 -4.90 7.55 -18.69
C GLY A 247 -6.01 8.50 -19.15
N GLU A 248 -6.26 9.58 -18.40
CA GLU A 248 -7.19 10.66 -18.75
C GLU A 248 -6.78 11.32 -20.06
N VAL A 249 -5.50 11.70 -20.21
CA VAL A 249 -4.98 12.33 -21.43
C VAL A 249 -5.12 11.44 -22.67
N ILE A 250 -4.91 10.12 -22.54
CA ILE A 250 -5.12 9.15 -23.64
C ILE A 250 -6.60 9.11 -24.04
N LEU A 251 -7.52 9.07 -23.07
CA LEU A 251 -8.96 9.03 -23.34
C LEU A 251 -9.46 10.35 -23.94
N ASP A 252 -9.01 11.50 -23.43
CA ASP A 252 -9.46 12.82 -23.87
C ASP A 252 -9.00 13.14 -25.28
N GLN A 253 -7.79 12.71 -25.65
CA GLN A 253 -7.20 12.97 -26.97
C GLN A 253 -7.30 11.78 -27.93
N ARG A 254 -8.20 10.84 -27.65
CA ARG A 254 -8.44 9.68 -28.51
C ARG A 254 -8.91 10.09 -29.91
N GLN A 255 -8.57 9.26 -30.90
CA GLN A 255 -8.95 9.46 -32.29
C GLN A 255 -9.78 8.28 -32.79
N LEU A 256 -10.75 8.57 -33.66
CA LEU A 256 -11.57 7.52 -34.27
C LEU A 256 -10.81 6.89 -35.43
N TRP A 257 -10.39 5.63 -35.27
CA TRP A 257 -9.67 4.87 -36.28
C TRP A 257 -10.63 4.24 -37.27
N ASN A 258 -10.41 4.47 -38.57
CA ASN A 258 -11.21 3.93 -39.68
C ASN A 258 -12.73 4.10 -39.52
N ASN A 259 -13.19 5.14 -38.81
CA ASN A 259 -14.59 5.35 -38.43
C ASN A 259 -15.23 4.19 -37.62
N LYS A 260 -14.44 3.33 -36.97
CA LYS A 260 -14.92 2.14 -36.27
C LYS A 260 -14.76 2.21 -34.75
N TYR A 261 -13.57 2.51 -34.25
CA TYR A 261 -13.26 2.47 -32.81
C TYR A 261 -12.22 3.51 -32.43
N TYR A 262 -12.19 3.87 -31.16
CA TYR A 262 -11.24 4.85 -30.65
C TYR A 262 -9.88 4.25 -30.31
N VAL A 263 -8.82 4.93 -30.71
CA VAL A 263 -7.40 4.61 -30.49
C VAL A 263 -6.68 5.83 -29.91
N PRO A 264 -5.47 5.69 -29.32
CA PRO A 264 -4.70 6.85 -28.90
C PRO A 264 -4.35 7.73 -30.11
N SER A 265 -4.14 9.03 -29.89
CA SER A 265 -3.48 9.88 -30.90
C SER A 265 -2.08 9.33 -31.25
N ALA A 266 -1.52 9.74 -32.38
CA ALA A 266 -0.24 9.21 -32.86
C ALA A 266 0.89 9.29 -31.80
N ASP A 267 1.06 10.44 -31.15
CA ASP A 267 2.05 10.63 -30.07
C ASP A 267 1.73 9.75 -28.85
N HIS A 268 0.46 9.69 -28.44
CA HIS A 268 0.05 8.88 -27.29
C HIS A 268 0.16 7.39 -27.57
N HIS A 269 0.04 6.95 -28.82
CA HIS A 269 0.27 5.56 -29.19
C HIS A 269 1.75 5.21 -29.00
N LEU A 270 2.68 6.06 -29.47
CA LEU A 270 4.12 5.89 -29.22
C LEU A 270 4.42 5.82 -27.72
N PHE A 271 3.99 6.82 -26.95
CA PHE A 271 4.35 6.90 -25.53
C PHE A 271 3.70 5.79 -24.69
N SER A 272 2.44 5.45 -24.97
CA SER A 272 1.74 4.40 -24.24
C SER A 272 2.28 3.00 -24.55
N LEU A 273 2.74 2.74 -25.78
CA LEU A 273 3.42 1.51 -26.16
C LEU A 273 4.85 1.44 -25.58
N MET A 274 5.58 2.56 -25.58
CA MET A 274 6.90 2.64 -24.96
C MET A 274 6.80 2.41 -23.45
N TYR A 275 5.82 3.02 -22.78
CA TYR A 275 5.52 2.78 -21.37
C TYR A 275 5.25 1.28 -21.11
N HIS A 276 4.44 0.63 -21.94
CA HIS A 276 4.19 -0.81 -21.82
C HIS A 276 5.49 -1.63 -21.95
N ALA A 277 6.30 -1.34 -22.96
CA ALA A 277 7.56 -2.03 -23.20
C ALA A 277 8.53 -1.87 -22.01
N VAL A 278 8.66 -0.64 -21.49
CA VAL A 278 9.58 -0.30 -20.39
C VAL A 278 9.09 -0.85 -19.06
N TYR A 279 7.85 -0.55 -18.66
CA TYR A 279 7.38 -0.75 -17.30
C TYR A 279 6.50 -1.99 -17.09
N HIS A 280 5.93 -2.58 -18.14
CA HIS A 280 5.10 -3.80 -18.03
C HIS A 280 5.78 -5.06 -18.58
N LYS A 281 6.69 -4.92 -19.54
CA LYS A 281 7.46 -6.04 -20.11
C LYS A 281 8.92 -6.02 -19.65
N GLY A 282 9.55 -4.85 -19.54
CA GLY A 282 10.97 -4.71 -19.21
C GLY A 282 11.85 -5.41 -20.25
N GLU A 283 12.87 -6.15 -19.81
CA GLU A 283 13.75 -6.91 -20.72
C GLU A 283 13.01 -7.95 -21.60
N LYS A 284 11.78 -8.36 -21.23
CA LYS A 284 10.96 -9.27 -22.06
C LYS A 284 10.42 -8.60 -23.33
N SER A 285 10.49 -7.28 -23.43
CA SER A 285 10.18 -6.55 -24.67
C SER A 285 11.26 -6.72 -25.75
N GLY A 286 12.39 -7.36 -25.43
CA GLY A 286 13.54 -7.44 -26.35
C GLY A 286 14.45 -6.21 -26.32
N ILE A 287 14.17 -5.22 -25.48
CA ILE A 287 15.00 -4.02 -25.31
C ILE A 287 16.05 -4.28 -24.20
N PRO A 288 17.35 -4.01 -24.43
CA PRO A 288 18.37 -4.20 -23.40
C PRO A 288 18.23 -3.16 -22.28
N ALA A 289 18.56 -3.53 -21.05
CA ALA A 289 18.47 -2.62 -19.91
C ALA A 289 19.35 -1.37 -20.10
N LYS A 290 20.58 -1.56 -20.59
CA LYS A 290 21.56 -0.50 -20.85
C LYS A 290 21.92 -0.43 -22.33
N SER A 291 22.37 0.75 -22.75
CA SER A 291 22.90 0.96 -24.09
C SER A 291 24.06 0.00 -24.40
N GLY A 292 24.04 -0.60 -25.58
CA GLY A 292 25.02 -1.63 -26.01
C GLY A 292 24.94 -2.96 -25.24
N GLY A 293 23.94 -3.16 -24.37
CA GLY A 293 23.75 -4.39 -23.61
C GLY A 293 23.25 -5.56 -24.47
N VAL A 294 23.45 -6.79 -23.97
CA VAL A 294 22.94 -8.01 -24.61
C VAL A 294 21.46 -8.19 -24.27
N VAL A 295 20.63 -8.37 -25.29
CA VAL A 295 19.22 -8.76 -25.11
C VAL A 295 19.16 -10.18 -24.58
N LYS A 296 18.47 -10.40 -23.46
CA LYS A 296 18.24 -11.76 -22.96
C LYS A 296 17.44 -12.54 -24.00
N GLN A 297 17.88 -13.76 -24.33
CA GLN A 297 17.15 -14.66 -25.24
C GLN A 297 15.87 -15.18 -24.58
N ILE A 298 14.86 -14.33 -24.54
CA ILE A 298 13.50 -14.64 -24.09
C ILE A 298 12.63 -14.60 -25.36
N PRO A 299 11.74 -15.57 -25.58
CA PRO A 299 10.76 -15.49 -26.68
C PRO A 299 10.01 -14.16 -26.60
N GLN A 300 9.96 -13.44 -27.73
CA GLN A 300 9.32 -12.12 -27.83
C GLN A 300 8.01 -12.27 -28.57
N ASP A 301 6.96 -11.64 -28.04
CA ASP A 301 5.64 -11.65 -28.66
C ASP A 301 5.63 -10.75 -29.92
N HIS A 302 6.32 -9.59 -29.88
CA HIS A 302 6.41 -8.63 -30.97
C HIS A 302 7.79 -7.93 -31.01
N ASP A 303 8.15 -7.34 -32.16
CA ASP A 303 9.37 -6.51 -32.33
C ASP A 303 9.17 -5.09 -31.79
N TYR A 304 9.11 -4.95 -30.46
CA TYR A 304 8.98 -3.63 -29.81
C TYR A 304 10.04 -2.62 -30.27
N PRO A 305 11.35 -2.95 -30.36
CA PRO A 305 12.35 -2.00 -30.83
C PRO A 305 12.06 -1.44 -32.23
N GLY A 306 11.73 -2.31 -33.19
CA GLY A 306 11.41 -1.89 -34.55
C GLY A 306 10.14 -1.04 -34.63
N ILE A 307 9.10 -1.45 -33.91
CA ILE A 307 7.81 -0.75 -33.89
C ILE A 307 7.93 0.64 -33.25
N LEU A 308 8.60 0.75 -32.10
CA LEU A 308 8.81 2.03 -31.42
C LEU A 308 9.65 2.99 -32.27
N LYS A 309 10.68 2.48 -32.96
CA LYS A 309 11.48 3.30 -33.89
C LYS A 309 10.65 3.81 -35.07
N ARG A 310 9.77 2.98 -35.62
CA ARG A 310 8.85 3.38 -36.70
C ARG A 310 7.88 4.47 -36.21
N LEU A 311 7.20 4.24 -35.10
CA LEU A 311 6.25 5.20 -34.51
C LEU A 311 6.93 6.53 -34.17
N ALA A 312 8.15 6.51 -33.64
CA ALA A 312 8.93 7.72 -33.36
C ALA A 312 9.20 8.54 -34.63
N ASN A 313 9.62 7.88 -35.73
CA ASN A 313 9.83 8.56 -37.00
C ASN A 313 8.53 9.17 -37.56
N GLU A 314 7.41 8.46 -37.46
CA GLU A 314 6.10 8.92 -37.93
C GLU A 314 5.57 10.13 -37.16
N THR A 315 5.91 10.23 -35.88
CA THR A 315 5.52 11.32 -34.97
C THR A 315 6.55 12.44 -34.89
N GLY A 316 7.70 12.29 -35.57
CA GLY A 316 8.77 13.29 -35.58
C GLY A 316 9.67 13.28 -34.34
N HIS A 317 9.60 12.26 -33.49
CA HIS A 317 10.53 12.07 -32.37
C HIS A 317 11.78 11.32 -32.84
N LYS A 318 12.95 11.73 -32.32
CA LYS A 318 14.21 11.05 -32.57
C LYS A 318 14.61 10.21 -31.37
N LEU A 319 14.77 8.90 -31.58
CA LEU A 319 15.32 7.99 -30.59
C LEU A 319 16.81 7.76 -30.89
N ASP A 320 17.67 8.34 -30.07
CA ASP A 320 19.13 8.26 -30.26
C ASP A 320 19.67 6.87 -29.89
N GLU A 321 19.03 6.19 -28.95
CA GLU A 321 19.45 4.89 -28.45
C GLU A 321 18.26 3.94 -28.26
N ILE A 322 18.56 2.64 -28.16
CA ILE A 322 17.56 1.60 -27.86
C ILE A 322 17.99 0.92 -26.56
N SER A 323 17.55 1.45 -25.44
CA SER A 323 17.71 0.84 -24.13
C SER A 323 16.56 1.23 -23.19
N LEU A 324 16.32 0.42 -22.16
CA LEU A 324 15.27 0.70 -21.18
C LEU A 324 15.60 1.96 -20.35
N GLU A 325 16.87 2.19 -20.01
CA GLU A 325 17.32 3.41 -19.32
C GLU A 325 17.06 4.66 -20.17
N TYR A 326 17.39 4.63 -21.47
CA TYR A 326 17.13 5.75 -22.38
C TYR A 326 15.63 6.01 -22.56
N PHE A 327 14.83 4.96 -22.76
CA PHE A 327 13.37 5.13 -22.89
C PHE A 327 12.71 5.59 -21.59
N HIS A 328 13.25 5.24 -20.42
CA HIS A 328 12.79 5.82 -19.16
C HIS A 328 13.04 7.33 -19.12
N GLN A 329 14.25 7.80 -19.44
CA GLN A 329 14.59 9.23 -19.49
C GLN A 329 13.73 9.98 -20.51
N PHE A 330 13.55 9.40 -21.70
CA PHE A 330 12.69 9.98 -22.73
C PHE A 330 11.23 10.10 -22.25
N LEU A 331 10.68 9.08 -21.57
CA LEU A 331 9.34 9.16 -20.99
C LEU A 331 9.29 10.18 -19.85
N GLU A 332 10.33 10.31 -19.03
CA GLU A 332 10.41 11.30 -17.95
C GLU A 332 10.39 12.74 -18.51
N GLU A 333 11.18 13.03 -19.55
CA GLU A 333 11.18 14.32 -20.25
C GLU A 333 9.82 14.68 -20.85
N LYS A 334 9.05 13.67 -21.27
CA LYS A 334 7.68 13.85 -21.77
C LYS A 334 6.62 13.92 -20.67
N GLY A 335 6.98 13.70 -19.40
CA GLY A 335 6.03 13.60 -18.29
C GLY A 335 5.18 12.33 -18.34
N TRP A 336 5.73 11.22 -18.82
CA TRP A 336 5.10 9.91 -18.91
C TRP A 336 5.71 8.85 -17.97
N ALA A 337 6.85 9.15 -17.35
CA ALA A 337 7.44 8.23 -16.37
C ALA A 337 6.55 8.13 -15.11
N PRO A 338 6.36 6.91 -14.57
CA PRO A 338 5.60 6.72 -13.35
C PRO A 338 6.42 7.15 -12.13
N SER A 339 5.74 7.51 -11.05
CA SER A 339 6.35 7.85 -9.77
C SER A 339 7.19 6.71 -9.18
N THR A 340 8.17 7.05 -8.32
CA THR A 340 9.05 6.09 -7.64
C THR A 340 8.29 4.96 -6.93
N ASP A 341 7.16 5.26 -6.29
CA ASP A 341 6.33 4.26 -5.61
C ASP A 341 5.68 3.25 -6.58
N THR A 342 5.38 3.70 -7.79
CA THR A 342 4.85 2.89 -8.88
C THR A 342 5.96 2.03 -9.49
N ILE A 343 7.15 2.62 -9.72
CA ILE A 343 8.34 1.90 -10.21
C ILE A 343 8.66 0.72 -9.27
N ARG A 344 8.63 0.93 -7.94
CA ARG A 344 8.88 -0.14 -6.94
C ARG A 344 7.95 -1.33 -7.09
N LYS A 345 6.66 -1.09 -7.36
CA LYS A 345 5.67 -2.16 -7.58
C LYS A 345 5.91 -2.90 -8.89
N LEU A 346 6.53 -2.25 -9.87
CA LEU A 346 6.83 -2.80 -11.20
C LEU A 346 8.17 -3.55 -11.28
N ILE A 347 9.07 -3.43 -10.30
CA ILE A 347 10.34 -4.19 -10.23
C ILE A 347 10.10 -5.70 -10.42
N GLY A 348 9.10 -6.25 -9.71
CA GLY A 348 8.76 -7.68 -9.78
C GLY A 348 8.21 -8.13 -11.13
N VAL A 349 7.83 -7.19 -12.01
CA VAL A 349 7.29 -7.45 -13.35
C VAL A 349 8.35 -7.24 -14.41
N SER A 350 9.04 -6.10 -14.37
CA SER A 350 9.92 -5.59 -15.44
C SER A 350 11.40 -5.80 -15.19
N GLY A 351 11.76 -6.28 -14.00
CA GLY A 351 13.12 -6.70 -13.65
C GLY A 351 13.86 -5.69 -12.77
N ASN A 352 15.00 -6.14 -12.24
CA ASN A 352 15.78 -5.41 -11.25
C ASN A 352 16.50 -4.18 -11.81
N TRP A 353 16.48 -3.94 -13.12
CA TRP A 353 17.06 -2.73 -13.71
C TRP A 353 16.33 -1.46 -13.22
N LEU A 354 15.03 -1.54 -12.90
CA LEU A 354 14.30 -0.43 -12.28
C LEU A 354 14.88 -0.02 -10.91
N GLU A 355 15.63 -0.89 -10.23
CA GLU A 355 16.32 -0.53 -8.98
C GLU A 355 17.46 0.47 -9.20
N SER A 356 18.08 0.51 -10.39
CA SER A 356 19.12 1.52 -10.67
C SER A 356 18.54 2.91 -10.87
N ILE A 357 17.29 3.01 -11.33
CA ILE A 357 16.56 4.29 -11.46
C ILE A 357 16.23 4.88 -10.08
N ILE A 358 15.73 4.07 -9.14
CA ILE A 358 15.26 4.56 -7.83
C ILE A 358 16.40 5.13 -6.95
N LYS A 359 17.67 4.76 -7.23
CA LYS A 359 18.81 5.10 -6.35
C LYS A 359 19.28 6.55 -6.47
N SER A 360 18.75 7.34 -7.41
CA SER A 360 19.15 8.72 -7.65
C SER A 360 17.95 9.67 -7.54
N SER A 361 17.50 9.98 -6.33
CA SER A 361 16.76 11.24 -6.16
C SER A 361 17.80 12.35 -6.10
N GLU A 362 17.76 13.27 -7.07
CA GLU A 362 18.62 14.47 -7.09
C GLU A 362 18.43 15.33 -5.83
N HIS A 363 17.31 15.14 -5.13
CA HIS A 363 16.96 15.86 -3.92
C HIS A 363 17.62 15.31 -2.66
N ASN A 364 18.34 14.19 -2.73
CA ASN A 364 19.00 13.64 -1.55
C ASN A 364 20.17 14.51 -1.06
N PHE A 365 20.39 14.58 0.25
CA PHE A 365 21.45 15.36 0.88
C PHE A 365 21.92 14.73 2.20
N GLU A 366 23.14 15.08 2.61
CA GLU A 366 23.77 14.55 3.83
C GLU A 366 23.09 15.08 5.10
N LYS A 367 22.79 14.17 6.03
CA LYS A 367 22.08 14.42 7.30
C LYS A 367 22.24 13.23 8.25
N ASP A 368 22.01 13.46 9.53
CA ASP A 368 22.19 12.49 10.63
C ASP A 368 20.90 11.70 10.95
N GLY A 369 19.74 12.24 10.61
CA GLY A 369 18.41 11.64 10.79
C GLY A 369 17.71 11.31 9.47
N GLU A 370 16.39 11.21 9.50
CA GLU A 370 15.59 10.86 8.32
C GLU A 370 14.35 11.74 8.16
N LEU A 371 14.17 12.26 6.94
CA LEU A 371 12.96 12.98 6.52
C LEU A 371 11.83 12.00 6.26
N MET A 372 10.62 12.39 6.67
CA MET A 372 9.43 11.58 6.56
C MET A 372 8.25 12.43 6.10
N VAL A 373 7.44 11.88 5.20
CA VAL A 373 6.23 12.55 4.72
C VAL A 373 4.98 11.73 5.03
N PHE A 374 4.02 12.38 5.67
CA PHE A 374 2.67 11.86 5.89
C PHE A 374 1.66 12.72 5.12
N VAL A 375 0.71 12.08 4.45
CA VAL A 375 -0.35 12.75 3.68
C VAL A 375 -1.66 12.60 4.44
N VAL A 376 -2.16 13.69 5.01
CA VAL A 376 -3.52 13.74 5.58
C VAL A 376 -4.51 13.83 4.43
N ARG A 377 -5.59 13.04 4.51
CA ARG A 377 -6.62 13.00 3.46
C ARG A 377 -7.84 13.84 3.86
N GLU A 378 -8.60 14.30 2.86
CA GLU A 378 -9.76 15.19 3.03
C GLU A 378 -10.68 14.78 4.18
N TRP A 379 -11.03 13.49 4.28
CA TRP A 379 -11.92 12.99 5.33
C TRP A 379 -11.46 13.36 6.76
N ALA A 380 -10.14 13.35 7.00
CA ALA A 380 -9.56 13.66 8.30
C ALA A 380 -9.42 15.16 8.52
N ASP A 381 -9.11 15.89 7.47
CA ASP A 381 -8.94 17.34 7.49
C ASP A 381 -10.28 18.06 7.70
N GLU A 382 -11.34 17.63 7.02
CA GLU A 382 -12.73 18.09 7.23
C GLU A 382 -13.21 17.85 8.67
N ARG A 383 -12.64 16.87 9.36
CA ARG A 383 -12.90 16.56 10.78
C ARG A 383 -11.95 17.26 11.75
N GLN A 384 -11.12 18.17 11.24
CA GLN A 384 -10.15 18.95 12.01
C GLN A 384 -9.17 18.08 12.80
N LEU A 385 -8.83 16.90 12.27
CA LEU A 385 -7.93 15.96 12.94
C LEU A 385 -6.45 16.27 12.70
N THR A 386 -6.12 17.15 11.77
CA THR A 386 -4.73 17.46 11.35
C THR A 386 -3.83 17.83 12.53
N ASN A 387 -4.24 18.77 13.38
CA ASN A 387 -3.45 19.15 14.57
C ASN A 387 -3.32 18.00 15.58
N LYS A 388 -4.38 17.22 15.78
CA LYS A 388 -4.34 16.03 16.65
C LYS A 388 -3.35 14.98 16.12
N MET A 389 -3.24 14.82 14.80
CA MET A 389 -2.26 13.91 14.18
C MET A 389 -0.84 14.43 14.36
N ILE A 390 -0.60 15.73 14.14
CA ILE A 390 0.71 16.36 14.36
C ILE A 390 1.16 16.14 15.80
N ASP A 391 0.31 16.48 16.77
CA ASP A 391 0.58 16.24 18.19
C ASP A 391 0.90 14.77 18.42
N TRP A 392 0.10 13.86 17.87
CA TRP A 392 0.32 12.42 18.04
C TRP A 392 1.70 11.97 17.50
N PHE A 393 2.13 12.47 16.35
CA PHE A 393 3.46 12.17 15.81
C PHE A 393 4.58 12.75 16.66
N GLU A 394 4.44 13.99 17.14
CA GLU A 394 5.41 14.60 18.05
C GLU A 394 5.56 13.81 19.36
N ARG A 395 4.46 13.32 19.92
CA ARG A 395 4.45 12.46 21.12
C ARG A 395 5.20 11.15 20.90
N ASN A 396 5.27 10.70 19.66
CA ASN A 396 6.00 9.51 19.23
C ASN A 396 7.44 9.80 18.77
N GLY A 397 7.92 11.04 18.92
CA GLY A 397 9.33 11.40 18.77
C GLY A 397 9.72 12.02 17.44
N LEU A 398 8.75 12.26 16.55
CA LEU A 398 8.96 13.02 15.31
C LEU A 398 8.94 14.53 15.59
N CYS A 399 9.51 15.33 14.69
CA CYS A 399 9.49 16.79 14.76
C CYS A 399 8.90 17.35 13.47
N LEU A 400 7.89 18.21 13.59
CA LEU A 400 7.26 18.84 12.44
C LEU A 400 8.20 19.90 11.85
N ILE A 401 8.57 19.74 10.59
CA ILE A 401 9.27 20.79 9.83
C ILE A 401 8.22 21.75 9.26
N ARG A 402 7.26 21.21 8.48
CA ARG A 402 6.18 21.97 7.85
C ARG A 402 4.92 21.14 7.74
N ALA A 403 3.77 21.79 7.94
CA ALA A 403 2.47 21.29 7.54
C ALA A 403 1.96 22.17 6.39
N ILE A 404 1.65 21.55 5.26
CA ILE A 404 1.34 22.25 4.00
C ILE A 404 -0.10 21.89 3.63
N PRO A 405 -1.09 22.76 3.92
CA PRO A 405 -2.43 22.63 3.35
C PRO A 405 -2.31 22.76 1.83
N LEU A 406 -2.88 21.79 1.11
CA LEU A 406 -2.76 21.74 -0.35
C LEU A 406 -3.86 22.58 -0.99
N ASP A 407 -3.48 23.45 -1.92
CA ASP A 407 -4.44 24.10 -2.82
C ASP A 407 -4.97 23.11 -3.89
N GLU A 408 -5.90 23.54 -4.74
CA GLU A 408 -6.53 22.66 -5.73
C GLU A 408 -5.58 22.15 -6.82
N GLU A 409 -4.52 22.88 -7.15
CA GLU A 409 -3.49 22.42 -8.09
C GLU A 409 -2.59 21.38 -7.42
N GLN A 410 -2.13 21.67 -6.21
CA GLN A 410 -1.34 20.76 -5.39
C GLN A 410 -2.08 19.48 -5.05
N LYS A 411 -3.38 19.54 -4.73
CA LYS A 411 -4.24 18.36 -4.52
C LYS A 411 -4.34 17.51 -5.78
N ARG A 412 -4.45 18.14 -6.95
CA ARG A 412 -4.49 17.44 -8.24
C ARG A 412 -3.17 16.72 -8.50
N ASN A 413 -2.05 17.43 -8.39
CA ASN A 413 -0.70 16.86 -8.53
C ASN A 413 -0.48 15.73 -7.51
N ALA A 414 -0.88 15.93 -6.25
CA ALA A 414 -0.79 14.93 -5.21
C ALA A 414 -1.64 13.68 -5.52
N THR A 415 -2.86 13.89 -6.02
CA THR A 415 -3.77 12.79 -6.39
C THR A 415 -3.19 11.97 -7.54
N GLN A 416 -2.53 12.63 -8.49
CA GLN A 416 -2.02 12.00 -9.71
C GLN A 416 -0.66 11.31 -9.53
N ASN A 417 0.24 11.93 -8.75
CA ASN A 417 1.66 11.54 -8.71
C ASN A 417 2.06 10.74 -7.46
N LEU A 418 1.21 10.69 -6.43
CA LEU A 418 1.51 9.97 -5.18
C LEU A 418 0.70 8.67 -5.13
N ARG A 419 1.28 7.64 -4.50
CA ARG A 419 0.64 6.32 -4.32
C ARG A 419 0.21 5.67 -5.66
N GLY A 420 0.89 6.01 -6.75
CA GLY A 420 0.53 5.58 -8.11
C GLY A 420 -0.89 5.96 -8.53
N GLY A 421 -1.39 7.09 -8.01
CA GLY A 421 -2.69 7.64 -8.36
C GLY A 421 -3.90 6.98 -7.68
N ASN A 422 -3.69 5.91 -6.92
CA ASN A 422 -4.80 5.17 -6.31
C ASN A 422 -5.17 5.75 -4.93
N TRP A 423 -6.16 6.65 -4.91
CA TRP A 423 -6.74 7.24 -3.69
C TRP A 423 -8.14 6.71 -3.37
N GLY A 424 -8.49 5.50 -3.82
CA GLY A 424 -9.79 4.89 -3.52
C GLY A 424 -10.03 4.60 -2.03
N GLN A 425 -11.18 3.98 -1.73
CA GLN A 425 -11.58 3.63 -0.36
C GLN A 425 -10.67 2.60 0.32
N GLY A 426 -9.96 1.80 -0.47
CA GLY A 426 -9.13 0.71 0.04
C GLY A 426 -9.98 -0.37 0.74
N PRO A 427 -9.52 -0.96 1.86
CA PRO A 427 -10.26 -2.00 2.57
C PRO A 427 -11.37 -1.46 3.48
N TRP A 428 -11.60 -0.14 3.48
CA TRP A 428 -12.53 0.51 4.41
C TRP A 428 -13.88 0.82 3.74
N PRO A 429 -14.98 0.88 4.52
CA PRO A 429 -16.30 1.23 3.99
C PRO A 429 -16.41 2.65 3.45
N VAL A 430 -15.63 3.60 3.99
CA VAL A 430 -15.64 5.00 3.58
C VAL A 430 -14.29 5.39 2.99
N SER A 431 -14.33 6.17 1.91
CA SER A 431 -13.11 6.73 1.32
C SER A 431 -12.49 7.79 2.24
N GLY A 432 -11.16 7.82 2.29
CA GLY A 432 -10.45 8.91 2.96
C GLY A 432 -10.44 10.21 2.16
N GLY A 433 -10.88 10.20 0.90
CA GLY A 433 -10.81 11.36 0.00
C GLY A 433 -9.43 11.58 -0.63
N LYS A 434 -9.26 12.69 -1.35
CA LYS A 434 -7.97 13.07 -1.96
C LYS A 434 -6.96 13.50 -0.88
N PRO A 435 -5.66 13.64 -1.21
CA PRO A 435 -4.70 14.35 -0.35
C PRO A 435 -5.23 15.75 0.01
N SER A 436 -5.08 16.17 1.27
CA SER A 436 -5.47 17.52 1.73
C SER A 436 -4.32 18.28 2.39
N THR A 437 -3.47 17.60 3.16
CA THR A 437 -2.34 18.25 3.84
C THR A 437 -1.11 17.36 3.80
N LEU A 438 0.03 17.92 3.42
CA LEU A 438 1.33 17.26 3.49
C LEU A 438 2.02 17.62 4.82
N LEU A 439 2.38 16.61 5.59
CA LEU A 439 3.14 16.75 6.83
C LEU A 439 4.58 16.31 6.59
N VAL A 440 5.50 17.28 6.54
CA VAL A 440 6.94 17.05 6.46
C VAL A 440 7.49 16.98 7.88
N MET A 441 7.96 15.80 8.24
CA MET A 441 8.41 15.44 9.58
C MET A 441 9.88 15.02 9.53
N TYR A 442 10.59 15.21 10.64
CA TYR A 442 11.96 14.76 10.83
C TYR A 442 12.08 13.79 11.99
N ASP A 443 12.82 12.71 11.76
CA ASP A 443 13.22 11.79 12.80
C ASP A 443 14.73 11.86 13.04
N TYR A 444 15.12 12.45 14.17
CA TYR A 444 16.53 12.48 14.60
C TYR A 444 17.11 11.10 14.91
N HIS A 445 16.27 10.09 15.14
CA HIS A 445 16.71 8.75 15.59
C HIS A 445 15.99 7.66 14.80
N PRO A 446 16.22 7.56 13.48
CA PRO A 446 15.58 6.54 12.65
C PRO A 446 15.91 5.14 13.17
N LYS A 447 14.92 4.25 13.11
CA LYS A 447 15.06 2.89 13.62
C LYS A 447 14.76 1.88 12.51
N PRO A 448 15.69 0.96 12.20
CA PRO A 448 15.48 0.01 11.13
C PRO A 448 14.35 -0.97 11.46
N LEU A 449 13.67 -1.48 10.43
CA LEU A 449 12.62 -2.48 10.62
C LEU A 449 13.18 -3.81 11.12
N PRO A 450 12.49 -4.48 12.06
CA PRO A 450 12.78 -5.88 12.40
C PRO A 450 12.69 -6.79 11.16
N ALA A 451 13.55 -7.80 11.07
CA ALA A 451 13.66 -8.69 9.90
C ALA A 451 12.33 -9.32 9.43
N LYS A 452 11.42 -9.64 10.38
CA LYS A 452 10.08 -10.17 10.06
C LYS A 452 9.21 -9.15 9.33
N MET A 453 9.27 -7.89 9.74
CA MET A 453 8.50 -6.79 9.13
C MET A 453 9.08 -6.39 7.78
N LYS A 454 10.41 -6.45 7.60
CA LYS A 454 11.07 -6.16 6.33
C LYS A 454 10.61 -7.08 5.18
N LYS A 455 10.16 -8.32 5.46
CA LYS A 455 9.54 -9.18 4.44
C LYS A 455 8.18 -8.66 3.95
N LYS A 456 7.41 -8.00 4.82
CA LYS A 456 6.10 -7.44 4.50
C LYS A 456 6.22 -6.03 3.92
N TYR A 457 7.22 -5.27 4.37
CA TYR A 457 7.49 -3.89 3.98
C TYR A 457 8.97 -3.78 3.54
N PRO A 458 9.32 -4.28 2.35
CA PRO A 458 10.72 -4.39 1.91
C PRO A 458 11.41 -3.05 1.70
N HIS A 459 10.63 -2.02 1.39
CA HIS A 459 11.08 -0.68 1.05
C HIS A 459 11.15 0.26 2.24
N VAL A 460 10.55 -0.10 3.38
CA VAL A 460 10.52 0.80 4.53
C VAL A 460 11.88 0.81 5.22
N SER A 461 12.52 1.99 5.23
CA SER A 461 13.82 2.26 5.86
C SER A 461 13.70 2.44 7.37
N ASN A 462 12.71 3.22 7.81
CA ASN A 462 12.47 3.59 9.19
C ASN A 462 11.13 3.05 9.71
N GLN A 463 11.14 2.35 10.84
CA GLN A 463 9.92 1.78 11.42
C GLN A 463 8.90 2.86 11.80
N HIS A 464 9.32 4.12 11.97
CA HIS A 464 8.39 5.20 12.28
C HIS A 464 7.46 5.56 11.12
N TYR A 465 7.75 5.13 9.87
CA TYR A 465 6.77 5.23 8.78
C TYR A 465 5.51 4.40 9.06
N LEU A 466 5.64 3.33 9.85
CA LEU A 466 4.52 2.46 10.23
C LEU A 466 3.69 3.02 11.40
N LEU A 467 4.09 4.16 11.98
CA LEU A 467 3.26 4.87 12.96
C LEU A 467 1.87 5.23 12.39
N LYS A 468 1.75 5.38 11.06
CA LYS A 468 0.46 5.55 10.38
C LYS A 468 -0.57 4.50 10.76
N GLU A 469 -0.16 3.24 10.91
CA GLU A 469 -1.10 2.15 11.22
C GLU A 469 -1.65 2.23 12.64
N GLN A 470 -0.82 2.68 13.60
CA GLN A 470 -1.24 2.89 14.98
C GLN A 470 -2.22 4.05 15.07
N LEU A 471 -1.88 5.19 14.45
CA LEU A 471 -2.73 6.36 14.42
C LEU A 471 -4.07 6.11 13.71
N ARG A 472 -4.05 5.42 12.56
CA ARG A 472 -5.29 4.99 11.87
C ARG A 472 -6.16 4.13 12.77
N SER A 473 -5.56 3.20 13.50
CA SER A 473 -6.27 2.31 14.42
C SER A 473 -6.92 3.11 15.55
N GLU A 474 -6.19 4.05 16.16
CA GLU A 474 -6.72 4.91 17.23
C GLU A 474 -7.88 5.80 16.75
N ILE A 475 -7.77 6.39 15.56
CA ILE A 475 -8.85 7.21 14.97
C ILE A 475 -10.08 6.35 14.69
N ASN A 476 -9.91 5.21 14.03
CA ASN A 476 -11.01 4.33 13.64
C ASN A 476 -11.63 3.57 14.83
N PHE A 477 -10.91 3.40 15.95
CA PHE A 477 -11.44 2.75 17.15
C PHE A 477 -12.59 3.56 17.78
N ALA A 478 -12.59 4.87 17.62
CA ALA A 478 -13.66 5.75 18.08
C ALA A 478 -14.91 5.73 17.16
N LEU A 479 -14.87 5.02 16.03
CA LEU A 479 -15.91 5.02 15.00
C LEU A 479 -16.61 3.67 14.88
N VAL A 480 -17.89 3.73 14.52
CA VAL A 480 -18.65 2.55 14.07
C VAL A 480 -18.09 2.03 12.74
N ASN A 481 -18.27 0.73 12.47
CA ASN A 481 -17.62 0.05 11.35
C ASN A 481 -17.89 0.73 10.00
N GLU A 482 -19.14 1.15 9.77
CA GLU A 482 -19.63 1.75 8.53
C GLU A 482 -19.07 3.15 8.26
N GLN A 483 -18.46 3.78 9.28
CA GLN A 483 -17.86 5.12 9.17
C GLN A 483 -16.33 5.09 9.07
N ARG A 484 -15.72 3.91 9.20
CA ARG A 484 -14.26 3.79 9.18
C ARG A 484 -13.72 4.13 7.81
N ALA A 485 -12.61 4.87 7.82
CA ALA A 485 -11.94 5.33 6.63
C ALA A 485 -10.43 5.11 6.73
N ASN A 486 -9.71 5.39 5.66
CA ASN A 486 -8.27 5.54 5.70
C ASN A 486 -7.91 7.04 5.79
N PRO A 487 -7.67 7.61 6.99
CA PRO A 487 -7.52 9.06 7.18
C PRO A 487 -6.16 9.63 6.74
N LEU A 488 -5.13 8.80 6.60
CA LEU A 488 -3.77 9.28 6.33
C LEU A 488 -2.95 8.26 5.54
N HIS A 489 -1.94 8.70 4.80
CA HIS A 489 -0.94 7.88 4.12
C HIS A 489 0.48 8.34 4.51
N SER A 490 1.51 7.55 4.19
CA SER A 490 2.90 8.00 4.30
C SER A 490 3.71 7.42 3.17
N ALA A 491 4.79 8.12 2.80
CA ALA A 491 5.90 7.52 2.07
C ALA A 491 6.42 6.27 2.82
N ASP A 492 7.15 5.40 2.13
CA ASP A 492 7.77 4.22 2.73
C ASP A 492 9.22 4.48 3.14
N ASP A 493 9.94 5.37 2.46
CA ASP A 493 11.28 5.80 2.82
C ASP A 493 11.55 7.27 2.45
N GLU A 494 12.75 7.74 2.77
CA GLU A 494 13.16 9.11 2.53
C GLU A 494 13.21 9.50 1.05
N ILE A 495 13.56 8.56 0.16
CA ILE A 495 13.57 8.82 -1.29
C ILE A 495 12.15 9.19 -1.72
N GLU A 496 11.19 8.34 -1.37
CA GLU A 496 9.77 8.62 -1.67
C GLU A 496 9.26 9.87 -0.94
N ALA A 497 9.74 10.16 0.28
CA ALA A 497 9.38 11.38 0.99
C ALA A 497 9.84 12.65 0.25
N LEU A 498 11.07 12.66 -0.27
CA LEU A 498 11.60 13.77 -1.06
C LEU A 498 10.85 13.91 -2.39
N ASP A 499 10.57 12.80 -3.07
CA ASP A 499 9.79 12.80 -4.31
C ASP A 499 8.36 13.33 -4.08
N TYR A 500 7.75 13.03 -2.94
CA TYR A 500 6.43 13.57 -2.58
C TYR A 500 6.47 15.09 -2.38
N ILE A 501 7.53 15.63 -1.75
CA ILE A 501 7.69 17.09 -1.60
C ILE A 501 7.91 17.71 -2.97
N ALA A 502 8.80 17.14 -3.80
CA ALA A 502 9.07 17.63 -5.15
C ALA A 502 7.81 17.68 -6.03
N ALA A 503 6.96 16.65 -5.94
CA ALA A 503 5.74 16.56 -6.75
C ALA A 503 4.63 17.55 -6.34
N VAL A 504 4.64 18.04 -5.10
CA VAL A 504 3.51 18.81 -4.54
C VAL A 504 3.90 20.24 -4.18
N ALA A 505 5.10 20.44 -3.65
CA ALA A 505 5.62 21.72 -3.22
C ALA A 505 7.15 21.80 -3.43
N PRO A 506 7.61 21.79 -4.70
CA PRO A 506 9.03 21.75 -5.03
C PRO A 506 9.81 22.93 -4.44
N ASP A 507 9.19 24.10 -4.36
CA ASP A 507 9.80 25.33 -3.81
C ASP A 507 10.16 25.21 -2.31
N LEU A 508 9.59 24.23 -1.59
CA LEU A 508 9.91 23.99 -0.18
C LEU A 508 11.15 23.12 0.02
N LEU A 509 11.66 22.44 -1.02
CA LEU A 509 12.83 21.57 -0.88
C LEU A 509 14.07 22.31 -0.33
N PRO A 510 14.44 23.50 -0.82
CA PRO A 510 15.57 24.25 -0.27
C PRO A 510 15.36 24.61 1.21
N GLU A 511 14.17 25.09 1.56
CA GLU A 511 13.83 25.44 2.95
C GLU A 511 13.92 24.23 3.88
N VAL A 512 13.32 23.10 3.49
CA VAL A 512 13.34 21.84 4.26
C VAL A 512 14.79 21.39 4.48
N LYS A 513 15.62 21.47 3.44
CA LYS A 513 17.04 21.11 3.52
C LYS A 513 17.79 22.01 4.51
N ASP A 514 17.62 23.32 4.41
CA ASP A 514 18.29 24.28 5.30
C ASP A 514 17.89 24.08 6.76
N ILE A 515 16.59 23.84 7.02
CA ILE A 515 16.09 23.53 8.37
C ILE A 515 16.73 22.25 8.91
N VAL A 516 16.74 21.16 8.14
CA VAL A 516 17.31 19.88 8.59
C VAL A 516 18.81 20.01 8.86
N MET A 517 19.56 20.66 7.96
CA MET A 517 20.99 20.86 8.14
C MET A 517 21.29 21.69 9.39
N ALA A 518 20.50 22.74 9.65
CA ALA A 518 20.63 23.53 10.87
C ALA A 518 20.29 22.71 12.12
N TRP A 519 19.23 21.90 12.07
CA TRP A 519 18.80 21.03 13.16
C TRP A 519 19.85 19.97 13.50
N ASP A 520 20.43 19.31 12.51
CA ASP A 520 21.47 18.31 12.72
C ASP A 520 22.73 18.92 13.31
N LYS A 521 23.17 20.05 12.76
CA LYS A 521 24.33 20.78 13.28
C LYS A 521 24.14 21.15 14.75
N ALA A 522 22.96 21.68 15.10
CA ALA A 522 22.66 22.05 16.48
C ALA A 522 22.55 20.82 17.41
N TYR A 523 22.07 19.69 16.90
CA TYR A 523 21.83 18.47 17.69
C TYR A 523 23.08 17.61 17.86
N ARG A 524 24.13 17.84 17.06
CA ARG A 524 25.42 17.15 17.14
C ARG A 524 26.15 17.52 18.43
N THR A 525 26.82 16.53 19.01
CA THR A 525 27.61 16.72 20.23
C THR A 525 29.07 16.92 19.84
N GLU A 526 29.59 18.11 20.07
CA GLU A 526 30.97 18.48 19.74
C GLU A 526 31.98 17.84 20.72
N GLU A 527 31.57 17.64 21.96
CA GLU A 527 32.37 17.00 23.00
C GLU A 527 32.49 15.50 22.75
N LYS A 528 33.57 14.91 23.29
CA LYS A 528 33.78 13.47 23.19
C LYS A 528 32.72 12.71 24.02
N VAL A 529 31.85 12.00 23.31
CA VAL A 529 30.81 11.15 23.92
C VAL A 529 31.44 9.88 24.49
N ILE A 530 31.26 9.68 25.80
CA ILE A 530 31.69 8.48 26.54
C ILE A 530 30.61 7.39 26.47
N ALA A 531 29.35 7.78 26.61
CA ALA A 531 28.21 6.86 26.54
C ALA A 531 26.91 7.61 26.22
N ASP A 532 26.02 6.99 25.45
CA ASP A 532 24.63 7.43 25.28
C ASP A 532 23.75 6.74 26.33
N VAL A 533 23.11 7.53 27.19
CA VAL A 533 22.24 7.05 28.29
C VAL A 533 20.78 7.41 28.05
N SER A 534 20.42 7.74 26.81
CA SER A 534 19.04 8.09 26.45
C SER A 534 18.12 6.87 26.46
N GLU A 535 16.97 6.95 27.13
CA GLU A 535 15.98 5.88 27.09
C GLU A 535 15.13 5.89 25.81
N LYS A 536 14.31 6.93 25.64
CA LYS A 536 13.29 7.00 24.57
C LYS A 536 13.58 8.05 23.50
N LYS A 537 14.56 8.95 23.72
CA LYS A 537 14.99 10.02 22.80
C LYS A 537 13.84 10.83 22.18
N ARG A 538 12.76 11.06 22.93
CA ARG A 538 11.55 11.72 22.39
C ARG A 538 11.77 13.21 22.20
N ARG A 539 12.22 13.91 23.24
CA ARG A 539 12.46 15.36 23.26
C ARG A 539 13.94 15.73 23.20
N ALA A 540 14.79 14.93 23.83
CA ALA A 540 16.21 15.16 23.94
C ALA A 540 17.00 13.83 23.91
N LYS A 541 18.28 13.90 23.58
CA LYS A 541 19.26 12.86 23.90
C LYS A 541 20.02 13.25 25.16
N VAL A 542 20.46 12.24 25.90
CA VAL A 542 21.25 12.39 27.13
C VAL A 542 22.52 11.57 26.96
N GLU A 543 23.66 12.24 27.00
CA GLU A 543 24.98 11.66 26.76
C GLU A 543 25.90 11.97 27.93
N ILE A 544 26.72 10.99 28.33
CA ILE A 544 27.86 11.22 29.21
C ILE A 544 29.01 11.67 28.31
N ILE A 545 29.56 12.86 28.59
CA ILE A 545 30.62 13.48 27.80
C ILE A 545 31.87 13.73 28.65
N GLU A 546 32.99 13.87 27.97
CA GLU A 546 34.22 14.44 28.54
C GLU A 546 34.17 15.98 28.38
N TYR A 547 33.98 16.70 29.49
CA TYR A 547 33.89 18.16 29.53
C TYR A 547 34.94 18.71 30.47
N GLN A 548 35.86 19.53 29.94
CA GLN A 548 36.97 20.14 30.70
C GLN A 548 37.77 19.11 31.54
N GLY A 549 38.04 17.93 30.96
CA GLY A 549 38.82 16.85 31.60
C GLY A 549 38.07 16.06 32.68
N ARG A 550 36.74 16.25 32.83
CA ARG A 550 35.89 15.52 33.77
C ARG A 550 34.68 14.92 33.07
N LYS A 551 34.03 13.93 33.70
CA LYS A 551 32.75 13.40 33.21
C LYS A 551 31.63 14.37 33.53
N ALA A 552 30.81 14.67 32.53
CA ALA A 552 29.58 15.44 32.67
C ALA A 552 28.44 14.75 31.91
N VAL A 553 27.20 15.15 32.20
CA VAL A 553 26.01 14.72 31.44
C VAL A 553 25.56 15.91 30.61
N LYS A 554 25.54 15.75 29.29
CA LYS A 554 24.97 16.71 28.35
C LYS A 554 23.60 16.20 27.91
N LYS A 555 22.60 17.05 28.02
CA LYS A 555 21.25 16.81 27.52
C LYS A 555 20.97 17.81 26.41
N THR A 556 20.82 17.30 25.19
CA THR A 556 20.61 18.09 23.97
C THR A 556 19.18 17.88 23.48
N TYR A 557 18.43 18.97 23.40
CA TYR A 557 17.04 19.02 23.00
C TYR A 557 16.90 19.12 21.48
N LYS A 558 15.86 18.46 20.96
CA LYS A 558 15.41 18.61 19.58
C LYS A 558 14.80 19.99 19.37
N ALA A 559 14.77 20.44 18.12
CA ALA A 559 14.08 21.66 17.75
C ALA A 559 12.60 21.64 18.16
N GLY A 560 12.07 22.78 18.57
CA GLY A 560 10.69 22.94 19.03
C GLY A 560 10.43 22.43 20.45
N LYS A 561 11.48 22.00 21.18
CA LYS A 561 11.40 21.52 22.57
C LYS A 561 12.12 22.44 23.56
N GLU A 562 12.38 23.69 23.16
CA GLU A 562 13.09 24.72 23.93
C GLU A 562 12.39 25.02 25.25
N ARG A 563 11.05 25.00 25.29
CA ARG A 563 10.31 25.23 26.54
C ARG A 563 10.65 24.24 27.67
N PHE A 564 10.98 22.99 27.31
CA PHE A 564 11.39 21.97 28.29
C PHE A 564 12.82 22.24 28.79
N LEU A 565 13.69 22.68 27.89
CA LEU A 565 15.04 23.12 28.21
C LEU A 565 15.04 24.34 29.15
N GLU A 566 14.21 25.34 28.88
CA GLU A 566 14.15 26.56 29.71
C GLU A 566 13.71 26.26 31.14
N ARG A 567 12.78 25.31 31.34
CA ARG A 567 12.43 24.80 32.68
C ARG A 567 13.64 24.18 33.36
N GLU A 568 14.39 23.32 32.67
CA GLU A 568 15.59 22.72 33.26
C GLU A 568 16.70 23.74 33.53
N LYS A 569 16.93 24.71 32.63
CA LYS A 569 17.89 25.81 32.86
C LYS A 569 17.52 26.59 34.11
N PHE A 570 16.24 26.91 34.29
CA PHE A 570 15.77 27.59 35.49
C PHE A 570 16.03 26.75 36.76
N VAL A 571 15.71 25.45 36.75
CA VAL A 571 15.91 24.60 37.93
C VAL A 571 17.40 24.42 38.25
N TYR A 572 18.22 24.03 37.28
CA TYR A 572 19.64 23.79 37.51
C TYR A 572 20.44 25.09 37.70
N GLY A 573 20.00 26.22 37.13
CA GLY A 573 20.67 27.51 37.20
C GLY A 573 20.28 28.34 38.42
N GLU A 574 19.00 28.39 38.76
CA GLU A 574 18.47 29.23 39.84
C GLU A 574 18.14 28.41 41.09
N LEU A 575 17.27 27.40 40.98
CA LEU A 575 16.80 26.67 42.17
C LEU A 575 17.91 25.82 42.83
N SER A 576 18.91 25.38 42.07
CA SER A 576 20.07 24.64 42.61
C SER A 576 20.94 25.45 43.56
N LYS A 577 20.83 26.79 43.54
CA LYS A 577 21.53 27.68 44.49
C LYS A 577 20.95 27.57 45.89
N GLU A 578 19.68 27.19 46.00
CA GLU A 578 18.92 27.14 47.27
C GLU A 578 18.58 25.71 47.73
N CYS A 579 18.64 24.72 46.82
CA CYS A 579 18.28 23.33 47.12
C CYS A 579 19.44 22.37 46.83
N GLU A 580 20.01 21.77 47.88
CA GLU A 580 21.17 20.86 47.80
C GLU A 580 20.89 19.55 47.03
N TYR A 581 19.61 19.19 46.88
CA TYR A 581 19.21 17.98 46.15
C TYR A 581 19.29 18.17 44.63
N ILE A 582 19.44 19.40 44.14
CA ILE A 582 19.49 19.70 42.71
C ILE A 582 20.98 19.85 42.30
N PRO A 583 21.45 19.11 41.30
CA PRO A 583 22.79 19.29 40.74
C PRO A 583 23.01 20.73 40.26
N LYS A 584 24.24 21.25 40.36
CA LYS A 584 24.55 22.59 39.83
C LYS A 584 24.66 22.54 38.31
N LEU A 585 24.14 23.55 37.62
CA LEU A 585 24.39 23.73 36.18
C LEU A 585 25.89 24.00 35.94
N ILE A 586 26.53 23.26 35.02
CA ILE A 586 27.92 23.51 34.60
C ILE A 586 27.93 24.50 33.43
N SER A 587 27.10 24.23 32.42
CA SER A 587 27.00 25.03 31.20
C SER A 587 25.64 24.82 30.56
N SER A 588 25.21 25.75 29.72
CA SER A 588 24.01 25.65 28.90
C SER A 588 24.20 26.41 27.60
N GLY A 589 23.51 25.98 26.55
CA GLY A 589 23.44 26.68 25.27
C GLY A 589 22.01 26.89 24.82
N GLU A 590 21.82 27.19 23.53
CA GLU A 590 20.48 27.42 22.94
C GLU A 590 19.60 26.17 23.02
N ASN A 591 20.17 24.97 22.86
CA ASN A 591 19.42 23.71 22.85
C ASN A 591 19.96 22.64 23.83
N TYR A 592 20.86 22.99 24.76
CA TYR A 592 21.42 22.00 25.68
C TYR A 592 21.68 22.52 27.09
N ILE A 593 21.79 21.57 28.03
CA ILE A 593 22.40 21.76 29.35
C ILE A 593 23.52 20.75 29.58
N ILE A 594 24.49 21.12 30.40
CA ILE A 594 25.56 20.26 30.91
C ILE A 594 25.50 20.32 32.44
N VAL A 595 25.37 19.15 33.06
CA VAL A 595 25.33 18.97 34.52
C VAL A 595 26.38 17.95 34.96
N PRO A 596 26.79 17.93 36.24
CA PRO A 596 27.77 17.00 36.74
C PRO A 596 27.33 15.55 36.52
N TYR A 597 28.27 14.69 36.11
CA TYR A 597 28.02 13.25 36.13
C TYR A 597 27.99 12.74 37.57
N LEU A 598 26.83 12.22 37.98
CA LEU A 598 26.62 11.70 39.32
C LEU A 598 26.67 10.18 39.31
N LYS A 599 27.69 9.62 39.95
CA LYS A 599 27.84 8.15 40.06
C LYS A 599 26.83 7.59 41.06
N THR A 600 25.92 6.75 40.58
CA THR A 600 24.95 6.03 41.41
C THR A 600 25.52 4.72 41.94
N ASN A 601 24.98 4.23 43.06
CA ASN A 601 25.29 2.90 43.57
C ASN A 601 24.59 1.83 42.70
N PRO A 602 25.32 0.88 42.08
CA PRO A 602 24.73 -0.14 41.20
C PRO A 602 23.60 -0.96 41.85
N ILE A 603 23.68 -1.18 43.16
CA ILE A 603 22.65 -1.92 43.92
C ILE A 603 21.27 -1.22 43.87
N THR A 604 21.27 0.10 43.64
CA THR A 604 20.06 0.93 43.56
C THR A 604 19.43 0.98 42.17
N GLU A 605 20.00 0.29 41.18
CA GLU A 605 19.37 0.09 39.87
C GLU A 605 18.15 -0.82 39.96
N SER A 606 18.13 -1.74 40.94
CA SER A 606 16.94 -2.54 41.23
C SER A 606 15.84 -1.68 41.85
N TRP A 607 14.71 -1.58 41.15
CA TRP A 607 13.52 -0.85 41.60
C TRP A 607 13.09 -1.23 43.02
N HIS A 608 13.11 -2.52 43.36
CA HIS A 608 12.70 -3.01 44.67
C HIS A 608 13.62 -2.52 45.78
N ILE A 609 14.93 -2.54 45.55
CA ILE A 609 15.93 -2.12 46.53
C ILE A 609 15.90 -0.60 46.68
N LYS A 610 15.85 0.14 45.57
CA LYS A 610 15.71 1.60 45.56
C LYS A 610 14.50 2.04 46.37
N LYS A 611 13.35 1.40 46.15
CA LYS A 611 12.11 1.67 46.89
C LYS A 611 12.28 1.51 48.40
N GLN A 612 12.93 0.43 48.86
CA GLN A 612 13.17 0.18 50.28
C GLN A 612 14.12 1.20 50.89
N ILE A 613 15.17 1.59 50.17
CA ILE A 613 16.12 2.60 50.61
C ILE A 613 15.43 3.96 50.72
N LEU A 614 14.65 4.37 49.72
CA LEU A 614 13.87 5.60 49.77
C LEU A 614 12.89 5.61 50.95
N LYS A 615 12.17 4.51 51.18
CA LYS A 615 11.23 4.37 52.31
C LYS A 615 11.91 4.48 53.68
N ARG A 616 13.07 3.83 53.87
CA ARG A 616 13.71 3.70 55.19
C ARG A 616 14.70 4.81 55.52
N LYS A 617 15.40 5.35 54.52
CA LYS A 617 16.53 6.26 54.73
C LYS A 617 16.29 7.67 54.19
N HIS A 618 15.52 7.82 53.10
CA HIS A 618 15.38 9.12 52.41
C HIS A 618 13.98 9.73 52.46
N LYS A 619 13.11 9.23 53.35
CA LYS A 619 11.72 9.68 53.46
C LYS A 619 11.63 11.17 53.80
N GLN A 620 12.48 11.65 54.72
CA GLN A 620 12.46 13.06 55.14
C GLN A 620 12.97 13.98 54.03
N GLU A 621 14.01 13.58 53.31
CA GLU A 621 14.54 14.33 52.17
C GLU A 621 13.50 14.47 51.06
N ILE A 622 12.71 13.41 50.78
CA ILE A 622 11.61 13.48 49.81
C ILE A 622 10.56 14.51 50.21
N PHE A 623 10.18 14.58 51.49
CA PHE A 623 9.24 15.61 51.97
C PHE A 623 9.85 17.01 51.91
N ARG A 624 11.12 17.18 52.26
CA ARG A 624 11.82 18.46 52.15
C ARG A 624 11.90 18.97 50.71
N ILE A 625 12.14 18.07 49.77
CA ILE A 625 12.09 18.38 48.33
C ILE A 625 10.72 18.89 47.94
N ASN A 626 9.67 18.14 48.31
CA ASN A 626 8.30 18.48 48.00
C ASN A 626 7.91 19.85 48.61
N GLU A 627 8.26 20.09 49.87
CA GLU A 627 8.05 21.36 50.57
C GLU A 627 8.82 22.51 49.91
N PHE A 628 10.06 22.29 49.48
CA PHE A 628 10.85 23.29 48.79
C PHE A 628 10.17 23.78 47.49
N PHE A 629 9.77 22.86 46.61
CA PHE A 629 9.11 23.24 45.35
C PHE A 629 7.75 23.88 45.61
N TYR A 630 6.96 23.33 46.53
CA TYR A 630 5.67 23.89 46.92
C TYR A 630 5.81 25.33 47.45
N ASN A 631 6.74 25.59 48.36
CA ASN A 631 6.97 26.93 48.91
C ASN A 631 7.46 27.94 47.87
N LYS A 632 8.10 27.47 46.80
CA LYS A 632 8.49 28.29 45.65
C LYS A 632 7.36 28.47 44.62
N GLY A 633 6.19 27.87 44.84
CA GLY A 633 5.06 27.98 43.93
C GLY A 633 5.10 27.00 42.75
N TYR A 634 5.86 25.91 42.86
CA TYR A 634 6.05 24.94 41.77
C TYR A 634 5.65 23.52 42.15
N ALA A 635 5.40 22.71 41.12
CA ALA A 635 5.24 21.27 41.19
C ALA A 635 6.15 20.55 40.19
N LEU A 636 6.74 19.45 40.62
CA LEU A 636 7.41 18.48 39.75
C LEU A 636 6.38 17.45 39.26
N ILE A 637 5.77 17.70 38.11
CA ILE A 637 4.73 16.82 37.54
C ILE A 637 5.28 15.41 37.26
N ASP A 638 6.57 15.31 36.94
CA ASP A 638 7.28 14.04 36.74
C ASP A 638 8.07 13.59 37.99
N PHE A 639 7.59 13.88 39.19
CA PHE A 639 8.27 13.44 40.40
C PHE A 639 8.07 11.95 40.67
N HIS A 640 9.11 11.15 40.44
CA HIS A 640 9.10 9.72 40.73
C HIS A 640 10.48 9.17 41.05
N PRO A 641 10.57 7.97 41.65
CA PRO A 641 11.87 7.40 42.04
C PRO A 641 12.83 7.14 40.88
N GLY A 642 12.39 7.15 39.62
CA GLY A 642 13.29 7.04 38.46
C GLY A 642 14.19 8.28 38.33
N ASN A 643 13.61 9.46 38.61
CA ASN A 643 14.25 10.77 38.55
C ASN A 643 15.04 11.13 39.82
N ILE A 644 15.28 10.14 40.70
CA ILE A 644 16.04 10.28 41.94
C ILE A 644 17.31 9.44 41.84
N LEU A 645 18.48 10.07 41.89
CA LEU A 645 19.78 9.40 41.95
C LEU A 645 20.23 9.23 43.40
N LEU A 646 20.69 8.03 43.75
CA LEU A 646 21.30 7.73 45.05
C LEU A 646 22.81 7.65 44.89
N THR A 647 23.49 8.72 45.31
CA THR A 647 24.94 8.90 45.19
C THR A 647 25.65 8.70 46.53
N SER A 648 26.98 8.66 46.53
CA SER A 648 27.77 8.67 47.77
C SER A 648 27.60 9.95 48.59
N GLU A 649 27.23 11.06 47.94
CA GLU A 649 27.01 12.36 48.58
C GLU A 649 25.54 12.58 48.98
N GLY A 650 24.71 11.54 48.88
CA GLY A 650 23.29 11.57 49.19
C GLY A 650 22.38 11.58 47.95
N LEU A 651 21.14 11.99 48.18
CA LEU A 651 20.08 12.01 47.17
C LEU A 651 20.26 13.21 46.23
N ARG A 652 20.10 12.98 44.93
CA ARG A 652 20.06 14.02 43.90
C ARG A 652 18.85 13.84 42.98
N LEU A 653 18.24 14.93 42.57
CA LEU A 653 17.13 14.98 41.63
C LEU A 653 17.64 15.29 40.23
N ILE A 654 17.01 14.68 39.25
CA ILE A 654 17.26 14.95 37.83
C ILE A 654 15.93 15.04 37.09
N ASP A 655 15.98 15.51 35.84
CA ASP A 655 14.86 15.59 34.90
C ASP A 655 13.72 16.50 35.37
N PHE A 656 13.84 17.79 35.04
CA PHE A 656 12.90 18.85 35.43
C PHE A 656 12.07 19.38 34.26
N GLU A 657 11.97 18.61 33.17
CA GLU A 657 11.26 18.98 31.93
C GLU A 657 9.80 19.41 32.16
N PHE A 658 9.16 18.84 33.19
CA PHE A 658 7.76 19.09 33.54
C PHE A 658 7.62 19.87 34.85
N LEU A 659 8.52 20.81 35.12
CA LEU A 659 8.29 21.81 36.16
C LEU A 659 7.03 22.62 35.80
N TYR A 660 6.06 22.64 36.70
CA TYR A 660 4.83 23.41 36.59
C TYR A 660 4.81 24.50 37.64
N GLN A 661 4.43 25.72 37.26
CA GLN A 661 4.17 26.81 38.19
C GLN A 661 2.68 26.85 38.49
N TYR A 662 2.31 26.81 39.77
CA TYR A 662 0.90 26.89 40.14
C TYR A 662 0.31 28.25 39.78
N GLU A 663 -0.84 28.24 39.11
CA GLU A 663 -1.69 29.44 39.00
C GLU A 663 -2.29 29.78 40.36
N GLN A 664 -2.80 28.75 41.05
CA GLN A 664 -3.28 28.82 42.42
C GLN A 664 -2.60 27.72 43.23
N LEU A 665 -1.80 28.14 44.21
CA LEU A 665 -1.11 27.22 45.10
C LEU A 665 -2.15 26.39 45.90
N PRO A 666 -2.00 25.05 45.99
CA PRO A 666 -2.87 24.24 46.83
C PRO A 666 -2.87 24.74 48.28
N PRO A 667 -3.94 24.49 49.07
CA PRO A 667 -4.02 24.99 50.45
C PRO A 667 -2.93 24.44 51.38
N SER A 668 -2.39 23.26 51.06
CA SER A 668 -1.32 22.65 51.83
C SER A 668 -0.32 21.90 50.95
N VAL A 669 0.90 21.74 51.45
CA VAL A 669 1.95 20.92 50.83
C VAL A 669 1.50 19.46 50.63
N ASN A 670 0.63 18.95 51.51
CA ASN A 670 0.06 17.62 51.41
C ASN A 670 -0.92 17.46 50.26
N ASP A 671 -1.32 18.56 49.60
CA ASP A 671 -2.19 18.59 48.43
C ASP A 671 -1.40 18.87 47.14
N SER A 672 -0.07 18.93 47.20
CA SER A 672 0.76 19.20 46.03
C SER A 672 0.66 18.08 44.96
N PHE A 673 0.82 18.48 43.70
CA PHE A 673 0.73 17.57 42.55
C PHE A 673 1.88 16.55 42.49
N ASP A 674 3.04 16.85 43.09
CA ASP A 674 4.22 15.98 43.07
C ASP A 674 3.95 14.62 43.72
N LEU A 675 3.19 14.62 44.84
CA LEU A 675 2.87 13.41 45.60
C LEU A 675 1.45 12.89 45.34
N ASN A 676 0.47 13.77 45.06
CA ASN A 676 -0.92 13.36 44.83
C ASN A 676 -1.30 13.17 43.36
N GLY A 677 -0.41 13.53 42.43
CA GLY A 677 -0.75 13.66 41.02
C GLY A 677 -1.53 14.96 40.74
N PHE A 678 -1.68 15.25 39.46
CA PHE A 678 -2.38 16.42 38.93
C PHE A 678 -3.85 16.10 38.57
N PRO A 679 -4.72 17.12 38.37
CA PRO A 679 -6.11 16.91 37.97
C PRO A 679 -6.30 16.09 36.68
N GLU A 680 -7.46 15.45 36.49
CA GLU A 680 -7.72 14.64 35.27
C GLU A 680 -7.77 15.52 34.00
N ASP A 681 -8.20 16.76 34.14
CA ASP A 681 -8.30 17.82 33.14
C ASP A 681 -7.05 18.72 33.06
N PHE A 682 -5.92 18.28 33.62
CA PHE A 682 -4.66 19.03 33.56
C PHE A 682 -4.24 19.31 32.10
N ALA A 683 -4.31 20.59 31.72
CA ALA A 683 -4.14 21.06 30.35
C ALA A 683 -2.66 21.26 29.94
N GLU A 684 -1.76 21.32 30.92
CA GLU A 684 -0.33 21.59 30.71
C GLU A 684 0.47 20.36 30.28
N ASP A 685 1.75 20.59 29.94
CA ASP A 685 2.69 19.54 29.57
C ASP A 685 2.76 18.44 30.65
N ARG A 686 2.58 17.19 30.24
CA ARG A 686 2.64 16.01 31.13
C ARG A 686 3.49 14.87 30.57
N PRO A 687 4.11 14.05 31.43
CA PRO A 687 4.83 12.86 31.00
C PRO A 687 3.90 11.86 30.29
N TYR A 688 4.41 11.20 29.25
CA TYR A 688 3.60 10.28 28.46
C TYR A 688 3.32 8.96 29.19
N GLY A 689 2.06 8.51 29.11
CA GLY A 689 1.62 7.22 29.67
C GLY A 689 1.45 7.22 31.19
N ILE A 690 1.37 8.40 31.80
CA ILE A 690 1.24 8.55 33.25
C ILE A 690 -0.15 9.06 33.59
N PHE A 691 -0.87 8.28 34.41
CA PHE A 691 -2.18 8.68 34.92
C PHE A 691 -2.02 9.26 36.34
N PRO A 692 -2.77 10.33 36.69
CA PRO A 692 -2.69 10.96 38.01
C PRO A 692 -2.73 9.98 39.19
N LYS A 693 -3.67 9.04 39.16
CA LYS A 693 -3.88 8.05 40.22
C LYS A 693 -2.68 7.12 40.41
N GLN A 694 -1.88 6.88 39.37
CA GLN A 694 -0.70 6.03 39.47
C GLN A 694 0.41 6.68 40.30
N ARG A 695 0.61 8.00 40.16
CA ARG A 695 1.61 8.77 40.93
C ARG A 695 1.30 8.75 42.41
N ARG A 696 0.07 9.07 42.78
CA ARG A 696 -0.41 9.00 44.17
C ARG A 696 -0.21 7.61 44.79
N ASN A 697 -0.63 6.57 44.07
CA ASN A 697 -0.51 5.20 44.55
C ASN A 697 0.95 4.74 44.70
N MET A 698 1.83 5.22 43.83
CA MET A 698 3.26 4.92 43.89
C MET A 698 3.88 5.55 45.15
N TRP A 699 3.72 6.85 45.36
CA TRP A 699 4.28 7.54 46.52
C TRP A 699 3.66 7.07 47.83
N ARG A 700 2.35 6.77 47.84
CA ARG A 700 1.68 6.18 49.01
C ARG A 700 2.35 4.89 49.47
N LYS A 701 2.84 4.05 48.56
CA LYS A 701 3.52 2.78 48.88
C LYS A 701 4.97 2.96 49.36
N ILE A 702 5.54 4.16 49.21
CA ILE A 702 6.94 4.47 49.56
C ILE A 702 6.99 5.26 50.86
N LEU A 703 6.18 6.30 50.97
CA LEU A 703 6.23 7.24 52.09
C LEU A 703 5.32 6.81 53.25
N TYR A 704 4.26 6.05 52.96
CA TYR A 704 3.35 5.47 53.94
C TYR A 704 3.50 3.93 53.86
#